data_AF-A0A937TDH3-F1
#
_entry.id   AF-A0A937TDH3-F1
#
_cell.length_a   1.000
_cell.length_b   1.000
_cell.length_c   1.000
_cell.angle_alpha   90.00
_cell.angle_beta   90.00
_cell.angle_gamma   90.00
#
_symmetry.space_group_name_H-M   'P 1'
#
loop_
_entity.id
_entity.type
_entity.pdbx_description
1 polymer ?
#
loop_
_entity_poly.entity_id
_entity_poly.type
_entity_poly.pdbx_seq_one_letter_code
_entity_poly.pdbx_strand_id
1 'polypeptide(L)'
;MRRYFPLILFFFSGISGLIYEIAWVRQASLTFGVSVYAYSTVLAAYMGGIALGSYLLGRRIDKVGRPLPVYAALQIGVALLAILSPFVLTSLNGLYAVAARALHPGLGTLTLLRLVLSILVLTPPTLLIGATLPVMSRVYASRQGQVGGDVGQLYAANTAGAVLGCLSTGLFLIRLLGLRETIFLGAALNLLVAGGAFWLGQSWRSAVVKEPAPASTSRPRRRGRRRPSRATVAPSSHQSRLLRYVMVGYALSGFVALGYEVVWARILSIHTLHAVYSFSLMLTVFLVGLTVGGALGTWWVRRHQVSLVEFGALQMGIGLLAIVALFVFARLPALTLEDVFGGYTVAREILYEMLLAFITLFPPTLLIGMLFPVVSSLYTCEQTEEVGERIGTVNALNTVGSILGSLVPGFLLVPLLGLRNTSLALSAVNLALGAGAMWLAGRARPRARWAPLPVLGLALIATLVMPPGLYLGFREGPSEHLVFYEEGVETTVAVFDVAEHDFKISFVNGRIEVPTDEVSMRAFRLLGHLPPLLRPEARNALVLSFGNGIATGSLDTHNIPVIDAVDLSPEMIEAAHIYWEENYNVLHSPRLHLRVEDARNFLLQTDERYDIVTTDATHPSNASSWALFTREFYELVQQRLSPDSVFVQWLPFHSLAEADYKSIIRTFHSVFPHATLWYTGGSHTFLVATPQRMTEERLTNALARAVDNQIVRDDLGPPDVILGYLVWDEDTLVTYVGPGPLVTDNNAFFLPSNAETRKFMAALQAAAGQ
;
A
#
# COMPACT_ATOMS: atom_id res chain seq x y z
N MET A 1 7.91 28.71 25.90
CA MET A 1 8.74 27.57 25.45
C MET A 1 8.34 26.23 26.07
N ARG A 2 8.23 26.07 27.40
CA ARG A 2 7.96 24.75 28.04
C ARG A 2 6.67 24.03 27.61
N ARG A 3 5.61 24.76 27.25
CA ARG A 3 4.35 24.19 26.74
C ARG A 3 4.49 23.55 25.35
N TYR A 4 5.40 24.02 24.51
CA TYR A 4 5.55 23.53 23.14
C TYR A 4 6.45 22.30 23.01
N PHE A 5 7.30 22.02 24.02
CA PHE A 5 8.23 20.91 23.98
C PHE A 5 7.55 19.53 23.83
N PRO A 6 6.45 19.23 24.54
CA PRO A 6 5.67 18.01 24.30
C PRO A 6 5.17 17.86 22.86
N LEU A 7 4.76 18.97 22.22
CA LEU A 7 4.31 18.95 20.81
C LEU A 7 5.45 18.61 19.86
N ILE A 8 6.66 19.13 20.10
CA ILE A 8 7.85 18.85 19.29
C ILE A 8 8.24 17.37 19.44
N LEU A 9 8.29 16.85 20.67
CA LEU A 9 8.59 15.44 20.93
C LEU A 9 7.57 14.53 20.21
N PHE A 10 6.29 14.90 20.27
CA PHE A 10 5.23 14.12 19.64
C PHE A 10 5.23 14.24 18.11
N PHE A 11 5.66 15.37 17.55
CA PHE A 11 5.92 15.52 16.11
C PHE A 11 7.02 14.57 15.62
N PHE A 12 8.18 14.51 16.29
CA PHE A 12 9.23 13.55 15.91
C PHE A 12 8.84 12.09 16.13
N SER A 13 8.04 11.80 17.16
CA SER A 13 7.42 10.49 17.34
C SER A 13 6.51 10.13 16.15
N GLY A 14 5.75 11.10 15.63
CA GLY A 14 4.93 10.94 14.43
C GLY A 14 5.74 10.60 13.19
N ILE A 15 6.89 11.27 12.98
CA ILE A 15 7.83 10.95 11.88
C ILE A 15 8.25 9.49 11.96
N SER A 16 8.74 9.05 13.13
CA SER A 16 9.20 7.67 13.32
C SER A 16 8.08 6.65 13.12
N GLY A 17 6.85 6.95 13.58
CA GLY A 17 5.70 6.06 13.42
C GLY A 17 5.41 5.72 11.96
N LEU A 18 5.40 6.73 11.09
CA LEU A 18 5.11 6.52 9.66
C LEU A 18 6.31 6.01 8.86
N ILE A 19 7.54 6.27 9.32
CA ILE A 19 8.72 5.56 8.81
C ILE A 19 8.53 4.05 9.01
N TYR A 20 8.14 3.62 10.22
CA TYR A 20 7.96 2.20 10.51
C TYR A 20 6.78 1.59 9.79
N GLU A 21 5.65 2.30 9.69
CA GLU A 21 4.48 1.79 8.99
C GLU A 21 4.81 1.43 7.54
N ILE A 22 5.41 2.36 6.80
CA ILE A 22 5.78 2.13 5.39
C ILE A 22 6.87 1.06 5.27
N ALA A 23 7.88 1.10 6.14
CA ALA A 23 8.99 0.15 6.09
C ALA A 23 8.55 -1.29 6.45
N TRP A 24 7.75 -1.46 7.51
CA TRP A 24 7.26 -2.78 7.93
C TRP A 24 6.25 -3.36 6.97
N VAL A 25 5.38 -2.53 6.37
CA VAL A 25 4.50 -2.96 5.28
C VAL A 25 5.30 -3.55 4.13
N ARG A 26 6.31 -2.81 3.64
CA ARG A 26 7.17 -3.28 2.54
C ARG A 26 7.95 -4.53 2.91
N GLN A 27 8.49 -4.59 4.13
CA GLN A 27 9.23 -5.76 4.61
C GLN A 27 8.34 -7.00 4.76
N ALA A 28 7.12 -6.80 5.23
CA ALA A 28 6.14 -7.87 5.41
C ALA A 28 5.64 -8.39 4.06
N SER A 29 5.53 -7.55 3.02
CA SER A 29 5.24 -7.99 1.65
C SER A 29 6.29 -8.96 1.09
N LEU A 30 7.56 -8.78 1.43
CA LEU A 30 8.63 -9.74 1.07
C LEU A 30 8.50 -11.09 1.77
N THR A 31 7.84 -11.11 2.94
CA THR A 31 7.77 -12.28 3.82
C THR A 31 6.49 -13.08 3.60
N PHE A 32 5.38 -12.38 3.43
CA PHE A 32 4.04 -12.96 3.37
C PHE A 32 3.42 -12.90 1.97
N GLY A 33 4.10 -12.27 1.01
CA GLY A 33 3.67 -12.03 -0.37
C GLY A 33 3.22 -10.60 -0.63
N VAL A 34 3.24 -10.19 -1.89
CA VAL A 34 2.73 -8.87 -2.31
C VAL A 34 1.20 -8.80 -2.39
N SER A 35 0.50 -9.90 -2.09
CA SER A 35 -0.96 -9.92 -2.03
C SER A 35 -1.53 -8.92 -1.00
N VAL A 36 -2.65 -8.29 -1.34
CA VAL A 36 -3.58 -7.56 -0.47
C VAL A 36 -3.93 -8.37 0.78
N TYR A 37 -4.02 -9.71 0.72
CA TYR A 37 -4.22 -10.57 1.90
C TYR A 37 -3.11 -10.38 2.94
N ALA A 38 -1.85 -10.44 2.51
CA ALA A 38 -0.69 -10.22 3.36
C ALA A 38 -0.61 -8.76 3.84
N TYR A 39 -0.76 -7.81 2.92
CA TYR A 39 -0.70 -6.38 3.21
C TYR A 39 -1.75 -5.95 4.26
N SER A 40 -3.02 -6.32 4.05
CA SER A 40 -4.10 -5.88 4.92
C SER A 40 -4.06 -6.55 6.29
N THR A 41 -3.53 -7.77 6.36
CA THR A 41 -3.23 -8.47 7.62
C THR A 41 -2.21 -7.71 8.44
N VAL A 42 -1.12 -7.27 7.79
CA VAL A 42 -0.05 -6.48 8.41
C VAL A 42 -0.58 -5.16 8.92
N LEU A 43 -1.38 -4.46 8.11
CA LEU A 43 -2.01 -3.20 8.50
C LEU A 43 -3.02 -3.39 9.65
N ALA A 44 -3.82 -4.46 9.61
CA ALA A 44 -4.75 -4.80 10.69
C ALA A 44 -4.04 -5.16 12.00
N ALA A 45 -2.91 -5.87 11.94
CA ALA A 45 -2.08 -6.14 13.11
C ALA A 45 -1.47 -4.85 13.67
N TYR A 46 -0.98 -3.97 12.79
CA TYR A 46 -0.42 -2.67 13.16
C TYR A 46 -1.45 -1.78 13.86
N MET A 47 -2.62 -1.60 13.25
CA MET A 47 -3.72 -0.84 13.83
C MET A 47 -4.29 -1.52 15.08
N GLY A 48 -4.36 -2.86 15.11
CA GLY A 48 -4.77 -3.66 16.26
C GLY A 48 -3.90 -3.42 17.49
N GLY A 49 -2.58 -3.43 17.29
CA GLY A 49 -1.64 -3.08 18.35
C GLY A 49 -1.82 -1.63 18.82
N ILE A 50 -1.98 -0.67 17.91
CA ILE A 50 -2.25 0.73 18.28
C ILE A 50 -3.51 0.85 19.17
N ALA A 51 -4.61 0.21 18.76
CA ALA A 51 -5.88 0.22 19.50
C ALA A 51 -5.70 -0.38 20.90
N LEU A 52 -5.06 -1.55 20.98
CA LEU A 52 -4.83 -2.27 22.22
C LEU A 52 -3.92 -1.48 23.18
N GLY A 53 -2.82 -0.91 22.67
CA GLY A 53 -1.90 -0.08 23.43
C GLY A 53 -2.55 1.18 24.00
N SER A 54 -3.34 1.87 23.17
CA SER A 54 -4.13 3.04 23.58
C SER A 54 -5.10 2.70 24.72
N TYR A 55 -5.82 1.58 24.60
CA TYR A 55 -6.80 1.15 25.59
C TYR A 55 -6.15 0.69 26.91
N LEU A 56 -5.13 -0.17 26.83
CA LEU A 56 -4.49 -0.77 28.01
C LEU A 56 -3.77 0.27 28.85
N LEU A 57 -2.94 1.13 28.23
CA LEU A 57 -2.19 2.13 28.98
C LEU A 57 -3.03 3.34 29.35
N GLY A 58 -4.05 3.70 28.56
CA GLY A 58 -4.97 4.78 28.86
C GLY A 58 -5.63 4.64 30.25
N ARG A 59 -6.07 3.43 30.62
CA ARG A 59 -6.65 3.12 31.94
C ARG A 59 -5.68 3.22 33.11
N ARG A 60 -4.39 3.04 32.85
CA ARG A 60 -3.36 3.00 33.88
C ARG A 60 -2.67 4.35 34.05
N ILE A 61 -2.55 5.14 32.98
CA ILE A 61 -1.70 6.34 32.98
C ILE A 61 -2.22 7.46 33.87
N ASP A 62 -3.54 7.56 34.07
CA ASP A 62 -4.12 8.57 34.95
C ASP A 62 -3.73 8.37 36.42
N LYS A 63 -3.38 7.13 36.81
CA LYS A 63 -2.91 6.74 38.14
C LYS A 63 -1.40 6.97 38.34
N VAL A 64 -0.66 7.24 37.25
CA VAL A 64 0.79 7.41 37.31
C VAL A 64 1.15 8.87 37.58
N GLY A 65 1.85 9.12 38.67
CA GLY A 65 2.25 10.49 39.05
C GLY A 65 3.31 11.12 38.13
N ARG A 66 4.05 10.32 37.34
CA ARG A 66 5.11 10.78 36.44
C ARG A 66 4.97 10.18 35.03
N PRO A 67 4.17 10.81 34.14
CA PRO A 67 3.90 10.28 32.80
C PRO A 67 5.08 10.42 31.81
N LEU A 68 5.97 11.43 31.97
CA LEU A 68 7.10 11.64 31.04
C LEU A 68 8.14 10.50 31.03
N PRO A 69 8.56 9.93 32.18
CA PRO A 69 9.39 8.72 32.19
C PRO A 69 8.73 7.51 31.54
N VAL A 70 7.41 7.35 31.68
CA VAL A 70 6.67 6.28 30.99
C VAL A 70 6.73 6.49 29.48
N TYR A 71 6.51 7.72 29.02
CA TYR A 71 6.65 8.07 27.60
C TYR A 71 8.07 7.77 27.08
N ALA A 72 9.12 8.15 27.82
CA ALA A 72 10.50 7.84 27.45
C ALA A 72 10.75 6.32 27.36
N ALA A 73 10.24 5.54 28.31
CA ALA A 73 10.37 4.08 28.29
C ALA A 73 9.65 3.43 27.10
N LEU A 74 8.46 3.93 26.74
CA LEU A 74 7.75 3.49 25.53
C LEU A 74 8.57 3.74 24.28
N GLN A 75 9.16 4.94 24.14
CA GLN A 75 9.97 5.32 22.98
C GLN A 75 11.24 4.46 22.86
N ILE A 76 11.90 4.15 23.98
CA ILE A 76 13.04 3.20 24.00
C ILE A 76 12.57 1.80 23.57
N GLY A 77 11.44 1.32 24.11
CA GLY A 77 10.88 0.03 23.73
C GLY A 77 10.54 -0.06 22.25
N VAL A 78 9.95 0.98 21.67
CA VAL A 78 9.69 1.08 20.22
C VAL A 78 11.00 0.98 19.44
N ALA A 79 12.03 1.77 19.82
CA ALA A 79 13.33 1.74 19.15
C ALA A 79 13.98 0.36 19.18
N LEU A 80 13.98 -0.31 20.34
CA LEU A 80 14.56 -1.65 20.49
C LEU A 80 13.84 -2.70 19.64
N LEU A 81 12.50 -2.69 19.67
CA LEU A 81 11.69 -3.62 18.88
C LEU A 81 11.80 -3.33 17.37
N ALA A 82 11.90 -2.07 16.98
CA ALA A 82 12.13 -1.68 15.59
C ALA A 82 13.51 -2.12 15.09
N ILE A 83 14.56 -2.03 15.90
CA ILE A 83 15.89 -2.55 15.53
C ILE A 83 15.86 -4.07 15.36
N LEU A 84 15.08 -4.77 16.18
CA LEU A 84 14.96 -6.22 16.15
C LEU A 84 14.08 -6.73 14.98
N SER A 85 13.11 -5.92 14.52
CA SER A 85 12.11 -6.36 13.56
C SER A 85 12.67 -6.92 12.25
N PRO A 86 13.72 -6.37 11.63
CA PRO A 86 14.20 -6.90 10.36
C PRO A 86 14.75 -8.32 10.49
N PHE A 87 15.47 -8.58 11.58
CA PHE A 87 16.04 -9.91 11.85
C PHE A 87 14.97 -10.96 12.13
N VAL A 88 13.92 -10.57 12.86
CA VAL A 88 12.79 -11.45 13.16
C VAL A 88 12.03 -11.80 11.89
N LEU A 89 11.71 -10.82 11.05
CA LEU A 89 10.99 -11.06 9.79
C LEU A 89 11.80 -11.93 8.82
N THR A 90 13.09 -11.68 8.64
CA THR A 90 13.95 -12.55 7.81
C THR A 90 14.04 -13.97 8.36
N SER A 91 14.13 -14.15 9.69
CA SER A 91 14.16 -15.48 10.30
C SER A 91 12.84 -16.23 10.12
N LEU A 92 11.71 -15.51 10.12
CA LEU A 92 10.40 -16.08 9.89
C LEU A 92 10.21 -16.58 8.46
N ASN A 93 10.88 -16.02 7.45
CA ASN A 93 10.87 -16.57 6.09
C ASN A 93 11.39 -18.02 6.07
N GLY A 94 12.51 -18.26 6.75
CA GLY A 94 13.06 -19.61 6.88
C GLY A 94 12.11 -20.56 7.60
N LEU A 95 11.53 -20.11 8.73
CA LEU A 95 10.56 -20.91 9.50
C LEU A 95 9.30 -21.21 8.69
N TYR A 96 8.77 -20.21 7.98
CA TYR A 96 7.60 -20.33 7.13
C TYR A 96 7.85 -21.30 5.98
N ALA A 97 8.97 -21.19 5.28
CA ALA A 97 9.35 -22.12 4.22
C ALA A 97 9.52 -23.56 4.74
N VAL A 98 10.06 -23.76 5.94
CA VAL A 98 10.13 -25.09 6.57
C VAL A 98 8.75 -25.61 6.94
N ALA A 99 7.89 -24.78 7.54
CA ALA A 99 6.54 -25.17 7.94
C ALA A 99 5.66 -25.51 6.73
N ALA A 100 5.73 -24.71 5.66
CA ALA A 100 4.99 -24.94 4.43
C ALA A 100 5.38 -26.25 3.77
N ARG A 101 6.68 -26.57 3.75
CA ARG A 101 7.20 -27.83 3.20
C ARG A 101 6.88 -29.05 4.05
N ALA A 102 7.11 -28.96 5.36
CA ALA A 102 6.98 -30.12 6.25
C ALA A 102 5.53 -30.55 6.51
N LEU A 103 4.60 -29.60 6.50
CA LEU A 103 3.21 -29.85 6.87
C LEU A 103 2.28 -30.00 5.65
N HIS A 104 2.78 -29.70 4.43
CA HIS A 104 1.98 -29.51 3.21
C HIS A 104 0.60 -28.89 3.49
N PRO A 105 0.52 -27.77 4.25
CA PRO A 105 -0.78 -27.27 4.67
C PRO A 105 -1.55 -26.78 3.45
N GLY A 106 -2.87 -27.00 3.43
CA GLY A 106 -3.73 -26.33 2.45
C GLY A 106 -3.61 -24.81 2.55
N LEU A 107 -3.93 -24.10 1.47
CA LEU A 107 -3.84 -22.63 1.35
C LEU A 107 -4.40 -21.88 2.57
N GLY A 108 -5.55 -22.32 3.09
CA GLY A 108 -6.17 -21.70 4.27
C GLY A 108 -5.32 -21.78 5.55
N THR A 109 -4.62 -22.89 5.77
CA THR A 109 -3.74 -23.07 6.94
C THR A 109 -2.47 -22.24 6.80
N LEU A 110 -1.91 -22.12 5.59
CA LEU A 110 -0.77 -21.25 5.32
C LEU A 110 -1.12 -19.78 5.53
N THR A 111 -2.27 -19.33 5.02
CA THR A 111 -2.77 -17.96 5.24
C THR A 111 -2.99 -17.69 6.72
N LEU A 112 -3.55 -18.65 7.47
CA LEU A 112 -3.69 -18.54 8.93
C LEU A 112 -2.34 -18.45 9.64
N LEU A 113 -1.35 -19.24 9.23
CA LEU A 113 0.00 -19.17 9.79
C LEU A 113 0.64 -17.79 9.52
N ARG A 114 0.54 -17.28 8.29
CA ARG A 114 1.02 -15.93 7.93
C ARG A 114 0.33 -14.86 8.79
N LEU A 115 -0.98 -14.97 9.00
CA LEU A 115 -1.77 -14.09 9.87
C LEU A 115 -1.23 -14.08 11.30
N VAL A 116 -1.08 -15.26 11.90
CA VAL A 116 -0.60 -15.39 13.28
C VAL A 116 0.82 -14.84 13.43
N LEU A 117 1.72 -15.17 12.50
CA LEU A 117 3.10 -14.67 12.53
C LEU A 117 3.16 -13.14 12.38
N SER A 118 2.38 -12.56 11.46
CA SER A 118 2.28 -11.10 11.28
C SER A 118 1.81 -10.41 12.56
N ILE A 119 0.76 -10.93 13.19
CA ILE A 119 0.22 -10.40 14.45
C ILE A 119 1.29 -10.48 15.55
N LEU A 120 1.98 -11.62 15.70
CA LEU A 120 2.98 -11.81 16.75
C LEU A 120 4.16 -10.85 16.63
N VAL A 121 4.61 -10.55 15.41
CA VAL A 121 5.77 -9.66 15.18
C VAL A 121 5.40 -8.19 15.30
N LEU A 122 4.26 -7.80 14.72
CA LEU A 122 3.93 -6.38 14.58
C LEU A 122 3.18 -5.83 15.79
N THR A 123 2.42 -6.65 16.52
CA THR A 123 1.64 -6.19 17.67
C THR A 123 2.51 -5.61 18.79
N PRO A 124 3.66 -6.19 19.19
CA PRO A 124 4.47 -5.64 20.28
C PRO A 124 4.94 -4.19 20.06
N PRO A 125 5.62 -3.83 18.94
CA PRO A 125 6.05 -2.45 18.73
C PRO A 125 4.86 -1.49 18.56
N THR A 126 3.79 -1.93 17.88
CA THR A 126 2.61 -1.09 17.62
C THR A 126 1.75 -0.86 18.86
N LEU A 127 1.74 -1.80 19.80
CA LEU A 127 1.17 -1.61 21.13
C LEU A 127 1.89 -0.48 21.86
N LEU A 128 3.22 -0.43 21.80
CA LEU A 128 3.98 0.67 22.42
C LEU A 128 3.70 2.00 21.72
N ILE A 129 3.61 2.02 20.39
CA ILE A 129 3.23 3.21 19.61
C ILE A 129 1.83 3.69 20.01
N GLY A 130 0.84 2.80 20.06
CA GLY A 130 -0.53 3.14 20.46
C GLY A 130 -0.66 3.66 21.89
N ALA A 131 0.23 3.23 22.77
CA ALA A 131 0.27 3.67 24.15
C ALA A 131 0.77 5.12 24.32
N THR A 132 1.40 5.72 23.29
CA THR A 132 2.01 7.05 23.38
C THR A 132 1.00 8.19 23.51
N LEU A 133 -0.10 8.16 22.75
CA LEU A 133 -1.11 9.24 22.73
C LEU A 133 -1.81 9.45 24.08
N PRO A 134 -2.29 8.41 24.79
CA PRO A 134 -2.85 8.59 26.13
C PRO A 134 -1.86 9.21 27.12
N VAL A 135 -0.59 8.80 27.05
CA VAL A 135 0.46 9.34 27.93
C VAL A 135 0.72 10.81 27.64
N MET A 136 0.87 11.17 26.38
CA MET A 136 1.13 12.56 26.02
C MET A 136 -0.08 13.46 26.28
N SER A 137 -1.30 12.94 26.08
CA SER A 137 -2.54 13.63 26.44
C SER A 137 -2.59 13.96 27.92
N ARG A 138 -2.17 13.03 28.79
CA ARG A 138 -2.06 13.27 30.23
C ARG A 138 -1.02 14.33 30.59
N VAL A 139 0.09 14.41 29.86
CA VAL A 139 1.15 15.42 30.05
C VAL A 139 0.69 16.81 29.61
N TYR A 140 0.01 16.92 28.46
CA TYR A 140 -0.28 18.20 27.82
C TYR A 140 -1.62 18.83 28.24
N ALA A 141 -2.67 18.03 28.47
CA ALA A 141 -4.03 18.53 28.71
C ALA A 141 -4.28 19.07 30.14
N SER A 142 -3.27 19.63 30.81
CA SER A 142 -3.34 19.96 32.24
C SER A 142 -4.30 21.12 32.59
N ARG A 143 -5.34 20.79 33.40
CA ARG A 143 -6.12 21.58 34.39
C ARG A 143 -6.79 22.92 34.03
N GLN A 144 -6.66 23.48 32.83
CA GLN A 144 -7.27 24.77 32.45
C GLN A 144 -8.59 24.70 31.63
N GLY A 145 -9.25 23.54 31.56
CA GLY A 145 -10.66 23.49 31.13
C GLY A 145 -10.94 23.30 29.64
N GLN A 146 -9.94 23.04 28.79
CA GLN A 146 -10.15 22.82 27.34
C GLN A 146 -9.48 21.53 26.82
N VAL A 147 -9.81 20.40 27.43
CA VAL A 147 -9.20 19.08 27.13
C VAL A 147 -9.31 18.72 25.65
N GLY A 148 -10.47 18.94 25.01
CA GLY A 148 -10.66 18.61 23.59
C GLY A 148 -9.74 19.38 22.66
N GLY A 149 -9.51 20.68 22.91
CA GLY A 149 -8.62 21.50 22.09
C GLY A 149 -7.13 21.19 22.32
N ASP A 150 -6.74 20.87 23.55
CA ASP A 150 -5.34 20.52 23.84
C ASP A 150 -4.97 19.14 23.26
N VAL A 151 -5.87 18.16 23.37
CA VAL A 151 -5.65 16.82 22.78
C VAL A 151 -5.72 16.88 21.25
N GLY A 152 -6.61 17.70 20.69
CA GLY A 152 -6.66 17.95 19.24
C GLY A 152 -5.37 18.57 18.69
N GLN A 153 -4.74 19.49 19.44
CA GLN A 153 -3.45 20.08 19.07
C GLN A 153 -2.30 19.06 19.11
N LEU A 154 -2.31 18.14 20.09
CA LEU A 154 -1.35 17.03 20.14
C LEU A 154 -1.51 16.11 18.94
N TYR A 155 -2.74 15.71 18.64
CA TYR A 155 -3.04 14.85 17.50
C TYR A 155 -2.54 15.50 16.20
N ALA A 156 -2.87 16.77 15.96
CA ALA A 156 -2.39 17.50 14.78
C ALA A 156 -0.86 17.58 14.71
N ALA A 157 -0.15 17.78 15.82
CA ALA A 157 1.32 17.81 15.82
C ALA A 157 1.94 16.45 15.47
N ASN A 158 1.41 15.36 16.02
CA ASN A 158 1.87 14.01 15.67
C ASN A 158 1.56 13.66 14.21
N THR A 159 0.35 13.97 13.73
CA THR A 159 -0.04 13.73 12.34
C THR A 159 0.76 14.59 11.37
N ALA A 160 1.14 15.83 11.73
CA ALA A 160 2.06 16.63 10.92
C ALA A 160 3.46 15.98 10.80
N GLY A 161 3.94 15.37 11.90
CA GLY A 161 5.16 14.56 11.87
C GLY A 161 5.01 13.33 10.98
N ALA A 162 3.88 12.65 11.09
CA ALA A 162 3.51 11.51 10.26
C ALA A 162 3.51 11.85 8.76
N VAL A 163 2.98 13.01 8.36
CA VAL A 163 3.06 13.53 6.97
C VAL A 163 4.51 13.60 6.50
N LEU A 164 5.41 14.18 7.29
CA LEU A 164 6.82 14.29 6.93
C LEU A 164 7.50 12.90 6.88
N GLY A 165 7.20 12.01 7.83
CA GLY A 165 7.68 10.63 7.83
C GLY A 165 7.22 9.86 6.59
N CYS A 166 5.95 9.98 6.22
CA CYS A 166 5.36 9.36 5.05
C CYS A 166 6.02 9.84 3.76
N LEU A 167 6.04 11.17 3.55
CA LEU A 167 6.62 11.78 2.36
C LEU A 167 8.13 11.48 2.23
N SER A 168 8.89 11.60 3.32
CA SER A 168 10.32 11.35 3.29
C SER A 168 10.65 9.88 3.05
N THR A 169 9.91 8.95 3.66
CA THR A 169 10.12 7.51 3.49
C THR A 169 9.79 7.04 2.08
N GLY A 170 8.61 7.43 1.58
CA GLY A 170 8.13 7.02 0.26
C GLY A 170 8.94 7.60 -0.90
N LEU A 171 9.45 8.83 -0.77
CA LEU A 171 10.18 9.50 -1.85
C LEU A 171 11.71 9.34 -1.78
N PHE A 172 12.28 9.25 -0.57
CA PHE A 172 13.73 9.42 -0.38
C PHE A 172 14.38 8.33 0.47
N LEU A 173 13.91 8.05 1.69
CA LEU A 173 14.70 7.29 2.67
C LEU A 173 14.96 5.84 2.22
N ILE A 174 13.94 5.10 1.76
CA ILE A 174 14.13 3.70 1.34
C ILE A 174 15.08 3.64 0.14
N ARG A 175 14.97 4.59 -0.79
CA ARG A 175 15.82 4.64 -1.97
C ARG A 175 17.27 4.98 -1.65
N LEU A 176 17.50 5.95 -0.76
CA LEU A 176 18.84 6.46 -0.45
C LEU A 176 19.58 5.61 0.58
N LEU A 177 18.87 5.06 1.56
CA LEU A 177 19.45 4.36 2.69
C LEU A 177 19.24 2.84 2.61
N GLY A 178 18.17 2.39 1.95
CA GLY A 178 17.64 1.03 2.09
C GLY A 178 16.59 0.92 3.19
N LEU A 179 15.87 -0.20 3.20
CA LEU A 179 14.75 -0.48 4.09
C LEU A 179 15.19 -0.59 5.55
N ARG A 180 16.25 -1.35 5.82
CA ARG A 180 16.80 -1.59 7.16
C ARG A 180 17.33 -0.31 7.80
N GLU A 181 18.10 0.45 7.05
CA GLU A 181 18.71 1.70 7.50
C GLU A 181 17.65 2.77 7.75
N THR A 182 16.57 2.77 6.96
CA THR A 182 15.39 3.60 7.19
C THR A 182 14.70 3.27 8.52
N ILE A 183 14.55 1.98 8.87
CA ILE A 183 14.04 1.56 10.18
C ILE A 183 14.99 2.03 11.30
N PHE A 184 16.30 1.91 11.12
CA PHE A 184 17.28 2.37 12.12
C PHE A 184 17.27 3.88 12.33
N LEU A 185 17.02 4.66 11.27
CA LEU A 185 16.79 6.10 11.38
C LEU A 185 15.56 6.41 12.23
N GLY A 186 14.44 5.69 12.02
CA GLY A 186 13.27 5.77 12.88
C GLY A 186 13.61 5.48 14.35
N ALA A 187 14.41 4.44 14.61
CA ALA A 187 14.80 4.04 15.97
C ALA A 187 15.67 5.11 16.64
N ALA A 188 16.62 5.70 15.90
CA ALA A 188 17.41 6.83 16.36
C ALA A 188 16.53 8.03 16.74
N LEU A 189 15.51 8.36 15.93
CA LEU A 189 14.54 9.41 16.25
C LEU A 189 13.77 9.11 17.55
N ASN A 190 13.32 7.87 17.76
CA ASN A 190 12.65 7.51 19.02
C ASN A 190 13.58 7.63 20.23
N LEU A 191 14.85 7.25 20.11
CA LEU A 191 15.83 7.42 21.19
C LEU A 191 16.09 8.90 21.51
N LEU A 192 16.14 9.76 20.49
CA LEU A 192 16.22 11.21 20.67
C LEU A 192 14.97 11.76 21.38
N VAL A 193 13.78 11.31 20.99
CA VAL A 193 12.51 11.67 21.65
C VAL A 193 12.50 11.19 23.10
N ALA A 194 12.99 9.98 23.38
CA ALA A 194 13.10 9.46 24.73
C ALA A 194 14.04 10.30 25.60
N GLY A 195 15.22 10.67 25.07
CA GLY A 195 16.16 11.57 25.74
C GLY A 195 15.55 12.93 26.03
N GLY A 196 14.83 13.51 25.06
CA GLY A 196 14.12 14.78 25.23
C GLY A 196 13.01 14.70 26.28
N ALA A 197 12.24 13.61 26.32
CA ALA A 197 11.20 13.38 27.33
C ALA A 197 11.79 13.22 28.74
N PHE A 198 12.92 12.52 28.86
CA PHE A 198 13.63 12.38 30.12
C PHE A 198 14.17 13.72 30.63
N TRP A 199 14.79 14.52 29.76
CA TRP A 199 15.28 15.86 30.08
C TRP A 199 14.16 16.82 30.49
N LEU A 200 13.01 16.77 29.79
CA LEU A 200 11.82 17.54 30.17
C LEU A 200 11.31 17.13 31.55
N GLY A 201 11.28 15.82 31.83
CA GLY A 201 10.86 15.27 33.11
C GLY A 201 11.75 15.71 34.28
N GLN A 202 13.06 15.80 34.07
CA GLN A 202 13.99 16.34 35.08
C GLN A 202 13.80 17.85 35.28
N SER A 203 13.62 18.60 34.20
CA SER A 203 13.44 20.06 34.26
C SER A 203 12.16 20.48 35.00
N TRP A 204 11.10 19.67 34.91
CA TRP A 204 9.86 19.87 35.67
C TRP A 204 10.05 19.54 37.16
N ARG A 205 10.90 18.56 37.48
CA ARG A 205 11.28 18.21 38.86
C ARG A 205 12.00 19.37 39.56
N SER A 206 12.95 20.01 38.87
CA SER A 206 13.71 21.14 39.42
C SER A 206 12.89 22.41 39.63
N ALA A 207 11.74 22.55 38.93
CA ALA A 207 10.84 23.69 39.08
C ALA A 207 9.87 23.54 40.26
N VAL A 208 9.37 22.32 40.53
CA VAL A 208 8.46 22.05 41.65
C VAL A 208 9.18 22.02 43.01
N VAL A 209 10.48 21.69 43.03
CA VAL A 209 11.29 21.72 44.26
C VAL A 209 11.71 23.15 44.66
N LYS A 210 11.45 24.16 43.82
CA LYS A 210 11.85 25.57 44.05
C LYS A 210 10.72 26.49 44.54
N GLU A 211 9.55 25.97 44.93
CA GLU A 211 8.61 26.75 45.74
C GLU A 211 9.06 26.72 47.21
N PRO A 212 9.27 27.89 47.87
CA PRO A 212 9.57 27.92 49.29
C PRO A 212 8.42 27.29 50.06
N ALA A 213 8.74 26.44 51.04
CA ALA A 213 7.79 25.87 51.97
C ALA A 213 6.84 26.97 52.48
N PRO A 214 5.50 26.74 52.53
CA PRO A 214 4.61 27.71 53.13
C PRO A 214 5.01 27.87 54.59
N ALA A 215 5.42 29.09 54.97
CA ALA A 215 5.65 29.44 56.36
C ALA A 215 4.43 29.03 57.18
N SER A 216 4.68 28.23 58.22
CA SER A 216 3.69 27.78 59.19
C SER A 216 3.19 28.98 60.00
N THR A 217 2.22 29.72 59.47
CA THR A 217 1.39 30.62 60.29
C THR A 217 0.06 29.93 60.55
N SER A 218 0.00 29.30 61.72
CA SER A 218 -1.22 28.88 62.40
C SER A 218 -2.18 30.06 62.54
N ARG A 219 -3.25 30.06 61.73
CA ARG A 219 -4.46 30.85 62.02
C ARG A 219 -5.67 29.90 62.03
N PRO A 220 -6.66 30.11 62.92
CA PRO A 220 -7.68 29.11 63.20
C PRO A 220 -8.58 28.92 61.98
N ARG A 221 -8.79 27.66 61.58
CA ARG A 221 -9.81 27.25 60.61
C ARG A 221 -11.19 27.70 61.11
N ARG A 222 -11.69 28.81 60.59
CA ARG A 222 -13.13 29.12 60.62
C ARG A 222 -13.86 27.98 59.91
N ARG A 223 -14.67 27.23 60.67
CA ARG A 223 -15.72 26.34 60.16
C ARG A 223 -16.67 27.18 59.30
N GLY A 224 -16.43 27.18 57.99
CA GLY A 224 -17.25 27.87 57.01
C GLY A 224 -17.47 26.96 55.81
N ARG A 225 -18.69 26.40 55.74
CA ARG A 225 -19.31 25.71 54.60
C ARG A 225 -18.42 24.69 53.87
N ARG A 226 -18.61 23.40 54.20
CA ARG A 226 -18.46 22.31 53.22
C ARG A 226 -19.18 22.75 51.94
N ARG A 227 -18.43 23.09 50.89
CA ARG A 227 -18.98 23.08 49.53
C ARG A 227 -19.54 21.66 49.33
N PRO A 228 -20.79 21.50 48.88
CA PRO A 228 -21.28 20.17 48.60
C PRO A 228 -20.34 19.56 47.55
N SER A 229 -19.77 18.41 47.90
CA SER A 229 -19.32 17.45 46.90
C SER A 229 -20.46 17.32 45.91
N ARG A 230 -20.33 17.92 44.72
CA ARG A 230 -21.22 17.61 43.61
C ARG A 230 -21.03 16.12 43.40
N ALA A 231 -21.98 15.32 43.91
CA ALA A 231 -22.14 13.96 43.51
C ALA A 231 -22.04 13.97 41.98
N THR A 232 -21.17 13.14 41.43
CA THR A 232 -21.17 12.76 40.02
C THR A 232 -22.59 12.29 39.71
N VAL A 233 -23.44 13.21 39.26
CA VAL A 233 -24.80 12.89 38.82
C VAL A 233 -24.60 11.93 37.66
N ALA A 234 -25.01 10.68 37.85
CA ALA A 234 -24.99 9.70 36.78
C ALA A 234 -25.70 10.34 35.56
N PRO A 235 -25.07 10.35 34.37
CA PRO A 235 -25.67 10.98 33.21
C PRO A 235 -27.08 10.43 33.01
N SER A 236 -28.04 11.31 32.73
CA SER A 236 -29.43 10.90 32.48
C SER A 236 -29.46 9.77 31.43
N SER A 237 -30.46 8.87 31.51
CA SER A 237 -30.61 7.77 30.56
C SER A 237 -30.59 8.26 29.10
N HIS A 238 -31.07 9.48 28.84
CA HIS A 238 -30.98 10.14 27.55
C HIS A 238 -29.54 10.53 27.16
N GLN A 239 -28.79 11.17 28.04
CA GLN A 239 -27.39 11.57 27.80
C GLN A 239 -26.48 10.35 27.56
N SER A 240 -26.73 9.24 28.26
CA SER A 240 -26.00 7.99 28.04
C SER A 240 -26.22 7.39 26.64
N ARG A 241 -27.45 7.47 26.10
CA ARG A 241 -27.78 7.02 24.74
C ARG A 241 -27.10 7.88 23.68
N LEU A 242 -27.06 9.20 23.88
CA LEU A 242 -26.40 10.14 22.97
C LEU A 242 -24.89 9.91 22.94
N LEU A 243 -24.24 9.73 24.09
CA LEU A 243 -22.82 9.40 24.16
C LEU A 243 -22.51 8.07 23.47
N ARG A 244 -23.34 7.03 23.70
CA ARG A 244 -23.19 5.74 23.00
C ARG A 244 -23.32 5.91 21.48
N TYR A 245 -24.27 6.73 21.01
CA TYR A 245 -24.41 7.02 19.58
C TYR A 245 -23.16 7.69 19.00
N VAL A 246 -22.61 8.71 19.68
CA VAL A 246 -21.38 9.38 19.22
C VAL A 246 -20.19 8.41 19.20
N MET A 247 -20.04 7.53 20.20
CA MET A 247 -18.95 6.56 20.24
C MET A 247 -19.05 5.51 19.13
N VAL A 248 -20.24 4.93 18.92
CA VAL A 248 -20.48 3.96 17.84
C VAL A 248 -20.35 4.64 16.48
N GLY A 249 -20.89 5.86 16.35
CA GLY A 249 -20.75 6.67 15.15
C GLY A 249 -19.30 7.04 14.85
N TYR A 250 -18.48 7.28 15.88
CA TYR A 250 -17.06 7.54 15.69
C TYR A 250 -16.30 6.28 15.26
N ALA A 251 -16.59 5.11 15.84
CA ALA A 251 -16.06 3.84 15.37
C ALA A 251 -16.44 3.57 13.91
N LEU A 252 -17.71 3.75 13.54
CA LEU A 252 -18.16 3.61 12.15
C LEU A 252 -17.53 4.67 11.23
N SER A 253 -17.26 5.88 11.72
CA SER A 253 -16.53 6.86 10.92
C SER A 253 -15.07 6.47 10.69
N GLY A 254 -14.43 5.80 11.67
CA GLY A 254 -13.11 5.20 11.49
C GLY A 254 -13.11 4.07 10.46
N PHE A 255 -14.15 3.23 10.47
CA PHE A 255 -14.40 2.22 9.44
C PHE A 255 -14.53 2.84 8.06
N VAL A 256 -15.34 3.89 7.92
CA VAL A 256 -15.52 4.54 6.64
C VAL A 256 -14.26 5.29 6.19
N ALA A 257 -13.55 5.96 7.09
CA ALA A 257 -12.34 6.71 6.74
C ALA A 257 -11.26 5.80 6.13
N LEU A 258 -10.96 4.65 6.76
CA LEU A 258 -10.01 3.67 6.21
C LEU A 258 -10.59 2.94 5.00
N GLY A 259 -11.91 2.73 4.94
CA GLY A 259 -12.55 2.18 3.76
C GLY A 259 -12.41 3.06 2.54
N TYR A 260 -12.55 4.37 2.70
CA TYR A 260 -12.26 5.33 1.63
C TYR A 260 -10.78 5.32 1.25
N GLU A 261 -9.87 5.25 2.23
CA GLU A 261 -8.44 5.15 1.94
C GLU A 261 -8.13 3.95 1.04
N VAL A 262 -8.66 2.76 1.36
CA VAL A 262 -8.49 1.53 0.56
C VAL A 262 -9.10 1.69 -0.84
N VAL A 263 -10.36 2.11 -0.93
CA VAL A 263 -11.06 2.16 -2.22
C VAL A 263 -10.50 3.26 -3.12
N TRP A 264 -10.24 4.44 -2.59
CA TRP A 264 -9.67 5.54 -3.36
C TRP A 264 -8.21 5.28 -3.74
N ALA A 265 -7.43 4.58 -2.91
CA ALA A 265 -6.09 4.08 -3.28
C ALA A 265 -6.14 3.22 -4.54
N ARG A 266 -7.09 2.29 -4.62
CA ARG A 266 -7.26 1.48 -5.83
C ARG A 266 -7.67 2.32 -7.03
N ILE A 267 -8.67 3.19 -6.88
CA ILE A 267 -9.13 4.06 -7.98
C ILE A 267 -7.99 4.93 -8.51
N LEU A 268 -7.23 5.61 -7.64
CA LEU A 268 -6.11 6.45 -8.07
C LEU A 268 -4.98 5.67 -8.70
N SER A 269 -4.67 4.46 -8.19
CA SER A 269 -3.64 3.60 -8.78
C SER A 269 -3.95 3.17 -10.22
N ILE A 270 -5.22 3.20 -10.62
CA ILE A 270 -5.63 2.94 -12.02
C ILE A 270 -5.29 4.12 -12.93
N HIS A 271 -5.29 5.36 -12.41
CA HIS A 271 -4.98 6.55 -13.21
C HIS A 271 -3.49 6.88 -13.27
N THR A 272 -2.68 6.35 -12.34
CA THR A 272 -1.28 6.76 -12.19
C THR A 272 -0.33 5.69 -12.70
N LEU A 273 0.62 6.12 -13.54
CA LEU A 273 1.51 5.21 -14.26
C LEU A 273 2.64 4.64 -13.40
N HIS A 274 2.73 4.94 -12.09
CA HIS A 274 3.87 4.56 -11.22
C HIS A 274 3.48 4.25 -9.77
N ALA A 275 3.16 2.99 -9.49
CA ALA A 275 2.61 2.55 -8.22
C ALA A 275 3.54 2.71 -6.99
N VAL A 276 4.87 2.81 -7.19
CA VAL A 276 5.82 2.88 -6.06
C VAL A 276 5.62 4.13 -5.20
N TYR A 277 5.24 5.25 -5.83
CA TYR A 277 5.03 6.51 -5.12
C TYR A 277 3.56 6.75 -4.74
N SER A 278 2.63 6.19 -5.53
CA SER A 278 1.20 6.44 -5.41
C SER A 278 0.67 6.29 -4.00
N PHE A 279 0.92 5.14 -3.37
CA PHE A 279 0.46 4.89 -2.01
C PHE A 279 0.98 5.93 -1.01
N SER A 280 2.28 6.24 -1.07
CA SER A 280 2.90 7.21 -0.14
C SER A 280 2.41 8.64 -0.38
N LEU A 281 2.22 9.04 -1.64
CA LEU A 281 1.71 10.38 -1.99
C LEU A 281 0.26 10.54 -1.57
N MET A 282 -0.57 9.53 -1.84
CA MET A 282 -1.96 9.50 -1.42
C MET A 282 -2.13 9.53 0.09
N LEU A 283 -1.39 8.67 0.80
CA LEU A 283 -1.38 8.67 2.27
C LEU A 283 -0.90 10.02 2.81
N THR A 284 0.11 10.64 2.18
CA THR A 284 0.55 11.99 2.54
C THR A 284 -0.59 13.00 2.43
N VAL A 285 -1.32 13.04 1.31
CA VAL A 285 -2.46 13.96 1.14
C VAL A 285 -3.57 13.68 2.16
N PHE A 286 -3.88 12.41 2.40
CA PHE A 286 -4.88 12.00 3.39
C PHE A 286 -4.50 12.50 4.79
N LEU A 287 -3.24 12.28 5.20
CA LEU A 287 -2.69 12.73 6.49
C LEU A 287 -2.59 14.26 6.59
N VAL A 288 -2.32 14.97 5.48
CA VAL A 288 -2.38 16.44 5.42
C VAL A 288 -3.80 16.91 5.69
N GLY A 289 -4.80 16.29 5.06
CA GLY A 289 -6.22 16.56 5.33
C GLY A 289 -6.58 16.34 6.80
N LEU A 290 -6.17 15.22 7.40
CA LEU A 290 -6.37 14.95 8.83
C LEU A 290 -5.68 15.98 9.73
N THR A 291 -4.47 16.42 9.37
CA THR A 291 -3.68 17.39 10.14
C THR A 291 -4.33 18.77 10.13
N VAL A 292 -4.63 19.29 8.93
CA VAL A 292 -5.28 20.59 8.76
C VAL A 292 -6.69 20.55 9.35
N GLY A 293 -7.44 19.47 9.10
CA GLY A 293 -8.76 19.23 9.66
C GLY A 293 -8.73 19.18 11.19
N GLY A 294 -7.78 18.47 11.79
CA GLY A 294 -7.61 18.40 13.24
C GLY A 294 -7.26 19.76 13.86
N ALA A 295 -6.43 20.56 13.18
CA ALA A 295 -6.10 21.92 13.60
C ALA A 295 -7.32 22.86 13.52
N LEU A 296 -8.09 22.80 12.43
CA LEU A 296 -9.32 23.56 12.24
C LEU A 296 -10.42 23.14 13.24
N GLY A 297 -10.59 21.84 13.47
CA GLY A 297 -11.51 21.29 14.47
C GLY A 297 -11.14 21.73 15.89
N THR A 298 -9.84 21.74 16.21
CA THR A 298 -9.32 22.26 17.48
C THR A 298 -9.63 23.75 17.64
N TRP A 299 -9.36 24.54 16.60
CA TRP A 299 -9.68 25.96 16.57
C TRP A 299 -11.18 26.22 16.75
N TRP A 300 -12.02 25.39 16.12
CA TRP A 300 -13.48 25.48 16.18
C TRP A 300 -14.00 25.19 17.58
N VAL A 301 -13.61 24.06 18.16
CA VAL A 301 -14.03 23.59 19.50
C VAL A 301 -13.60 24.57 20.59
N ARG A 302 -12.47 25.28 20.43
CA ARG A 302 -12.03 26.31 21.38
C ARG A 302 -12.91 27.57 21.37
N ARG A 303 -13.65 27.83 20.29
CA ARG A 303 -14.48 29.03 20.11
C ARG A 303 -15.97 28.77 20.22
N HIS A 304 -16.40 27.54 19.95
CA HIS A 304 -17.81 27.18 19.89
C HIS A 304 -18.08 25.93 20.73
N GLN A 305 -19.21 25.94 21.44
CA GLN A 305 -19.73 24.77 22.12
C GLN A 305 -20.28 23.80 21.08
N VAL A 306 -19.60 22.67 20.89
CA VAL A 306 -19.99 21.64 19.92
C VAL A 306 -21.14 20.78 20.47
N SER A 307 -22.02 20.38 19.56
CA SER A 307 -23.18 19.52 19.84
C SER A 307 -23.25 18.38 18.82
N LEU A 308 -24.28 17.54 18.94
CA LEU A 308 -24.59 16.50 17.97
C LEU A 308 -24.88 17.03 16.56
N VAL A 309 -25.28 18.30 16.43
CA VAL A 309 -25.54 18.91 15.11
C VAL A 309 -24.25 19.08 14.33
N GLU A 310 -23.18 19.55 14.97
CA GLU A 310 -21.87 19.75 14.35
C GLU A 310 -21.25 18.40 13.98
N PHE A 311 -21.35 17.39 14.86
CA PHE A 311 -20.97 16.01 14.52
C PHE A 311 -21.76 15.50 13.30
N GLY A 312 -23.08 15.69 13.29
CA GLY A 312 -23.93 15.25 12.19
C GLY A 312 -23.65 15.96 10.87
N ALA A 313 -23.35 17.26 10.92
CA ALA A 313 -23.00 18.06 9.75
C ALA A 313 -21.67 17.62 9.14
N LEU A 314 -20.66 17.34 9.98
CA LEU A 314 -19.39 16.78 9.51
C LEU A 314 -19.59 15.42 8.82
N GLN A 315 -20.33 14.50 9.44
CA GLN A 315 -20.63 13.18 8.87
C GLN A 315 -21.34 13.30 7.51
N MET A 316 -22.38 14.12 7.42
CA MET A 316 -23.07 14.32 6.14
C MET A 316 -22.19 14.98 5.08
N GLY A 317 -21.36 15.95 5.47
CA GLY A 317 -20.39 16.58 4.58
C GLY A 317 -19.37 15.58 4.02
N ILE A 318 -18.86 14.67 4.86
CA ILE A 318 -17.94 13.59 4.43
C ILE A 318 -18.63 12.69 3.41
N GLY A 319 -19.86 12.23 3.68
CA GLY A 319 -20.61 11.38 2.76
C GLY A 319 -20.90 12.06 1.41
N LEU A 320 -21.29 13.35 1.43
CA LEU A 320 -21.54 14.09 0.19
C LEU A 320 -20.25 14.33 -0.61
N LEU A 321 -19.16 14.75 0.06
CA LEU A 321 -17.88 15.00 -0.61
C LEU A 321 -17.27 13.71 -1.17
N ALA A 322 -17.50 12.56 -0.55
CA ALA A 322 -17.10 11.27 -1.10
C ALA A 322 -17.83 10.92 -2.41
N ILE A 323 -19.13 11.23 -2.51
CA ILE A 323 -19.89 11.09 -3.76
C ILE A 323 -19.35 12.06 -4.82
N VAL A 324 -19.02 13.30 -4.43
CA VAL A 324 -18.39 14.27 -5.34
C VAL A 324 -17.02 13.77 -5.81
N ALA A 325 -16.21 13.17 -4.92
CA ALA A 325 -14.91 12.62 -5.29
C ALA A 325 -15.05 11.52 -6.36
N LEU A 326 -16.07 10.66 -6.28
CA LEU A 326 -16.36 9.68 -7.34
C LEU A 326 -16.70 10.32 -8.68
N PHE A 327 -17.44 11.43 -8.68
CA PHE A 327 -17.68 12.19 -9.92
C PHE A 327 -16.40 12.75 -10.50
N VAL A 328 -15.50 13.24 -9.66
CA VAL A 328 -14.19 13.72 -10.09
C VAL A 328 -13.39 12.55 -10.68
N PHE A 329 -13.32 11.41 -9.99
CA PHE A 329 -12.66 10.19 -10.48
C PHE A 329 -13.16 9.76 -11.86
N ALA A 330 -14.48 9.75 -12.07
CA ALA A 330 -15.07 9.39 -13.36
C ALA A 330 -14.74 10.37 -14.50
N ARG A 331 -14.18 11.55 -14.20
CA ARG A 331 -13.76 12.55 -15.18
C ARG A 331 -12.23 12.64 -15.30
N LEU A 332 -11.47 11.99 -14.42
CA LEU A 332 -10.01 12.02 -14.45
C LEU A 332 -9.40 11.44 -15.73
N PRO A 333 -9.94 10.36 -16.35
CA PRO A 333 -9.38 9.83 -17.60
C PRO A 333 -9.29 10.84 -18.75
N ALA A 334 -10.06 11.94 -18.69
CA ALA A 334 -10.05 13.00 -19.69
C ALA A 334 -8.93 14.04 -19.49
N LEU A 335 -8.20 14.01 -18.36
CA LEU A 335 -7.14 14.95 -18.03
C LEU A 335 -5.80 14.22 -18.02
N THR A 336 -4.99 14.31 -19.08
CA THR A 336 -3.68 13.67 -19.10
C THR A 336 -2.58 14.54 -18.47
N LEU A 337 -1.46 13.94 -18.06
CA LEU A 337 -0.29 14.71 -17.63
C LEU A 337 0.16 15.72 -18.70
N GLU A 338 0.08 15.33 -19.97
CA GLU A 338 0.47 16.17 -21.10
C GLU A 338 -0.44 17.40 -21.22
N ASP A 339 -1.75 17.23 -21.02
CA ASP A 339 -2.71 18.35 -21.00
C ASP A 339 -2.40 19.37 -19.90
N VAL A 340 -1.87 18.92 -18.75
CA VAL A 340 -1.60 19.77 -17.58
C VAL A 340 -0.21 20.41 -17.63
N PHE A 341 0.81 19.65 -18.02
CA PHE A 341 2.22 20.07 -17.90
C PHE A 341 3.00 20.14 -19.23
N GLY A 342 2.40 19.80 -20.37
CA GLY A 342 3.00 19.92 -21.71
C GLY A 342 4.24 19.06 -21.93
N GLY A 343 4.37 17.95 -21.19
CA GLY A 343 5.44 16.96 -21.39
C GLY A 343 5.89 16.26 -20.11
N TYR A 344 6.44 15.06 -20.27
CA TYR A 344 6.76 14.13 -19.19
C TYR A 344 8.09 14.41 -18.48
N THR A 345 8.05 14.47 -17.14
CA THR A 345 9.22 14.31 -16.25
C THR A 345 8.76 13.61 -14.97
N VAL A 346 9.64 12.86 -14.28
CA VAL A 346 9.32 12.21 -12.99
C VAL A 346 8.74 13.18 -11.97
N ALA A 347 9.28 14.40 -11.89
CA ALA A 347 8.79 15.41 -10.96
C ALA A 347 7.38 15.91 -11.32
N ARG A 348 7.07 16.06 -12.62
CA ARG A 348 5.74 16.45 -13.10
C ARG A 348 4.72 15.33 -12.86
N GLU A 349 5.12 14.08 -13.01
CA GLU A 349 4.28 12.91 -12.71
C GLU A 349 3.89 12.88 -11.23
N ILE A 350 4.89 12.97 -10.33
CA ILE A 350 4.66 13.04 -8.88
C ILE A 350 3.75 14.22 -8.53
N LEU A 351 3.95 15.39 -9.17
CA LEU A 351 3.14 16.57 -8.93
C LEU A 351 1.70 16.40 -9.46
N TYR A 352 1.54 15.78 -10.62
CA TYR A 352 0.25 15.46 -11.23
C TYR A 352 -0.53 14.50 -10.33
N GLU A 353 0.08 13.40 -9.90
CA GLU A 353 -0.54 12.45 -8.97
C GLU A 353 -0.89 13.10 -7.63
N MET A 354 0.01 13.92 -7.07
CA MET A 354 -0.27 14.65 -5.84
C MET A 354 -1.42 15.65 -6.01
N LEU A 355 -1.55 16.28 -7.18
CA LEU A 355 -2.67 17.18 -7.51
C LEU A 355 -3.99 16.41 -7.61
N LEU A 356 -4.00 15.27 -8.30
CA LEU A 356 -5.18 14.40 -8.40
C LEU A 356 -5.64 13.93 -7.02
N ALA A 357 -4.71 13.41 -6.23
CA ALA A 357 -4.97 13.01 -4.85
C ALA A 357 -5.46 14.19 -4.02
N PHE A 358 -4.85 15.37 -4.16
CA PHE A 358 -5.28 16.57 -3.42
C PHE A 358 -6.72 16.97 -3.76
N ILE A 359 -7.08 17.06 -5.05
CA ILE A 359 -8.44 17.46 -5.47
C ILE A 359 -9.49 16.49 -4.95
N THR A 360 -9.19 15.20 -4.93
CA THR A 360 -10.16 14.14 -4.62
C THR A 360 -10.21 13.79 -3.12
N LEU A 361 -9.06 13.63 -2.46
CA LEU A 361 -8.95 13.15 -1.08
C LEU A 361 -8.94 14.28 -0.05
N PHE A 362 -8.33 15.44 -0.34
CA PHE A 362 -8.16 16.49 0.66
C PHE A 362 -9.50 17.02 1.24
N PRO A 363 -10.54 17.32 0.43
CA PRO A 363 -11.79 17.85 0.96
C PRO A 363 -12.51 16.94 1.98
N PRO A 364 -12.76 15.64 1.71
CA PRO A 364 -13.38 14.76 2.70
C PRO A 364 -12.46 14.50 3.90
N THR A 365 -11.15 14.34 3.68
CA THR A 365 -10.19 14.06 4.78
C THR A 365 -10.00 15.23 5.73
N LEU A 366 -10.15 16.47 5.24
CA LEU A 366 -10.25 17.66 6.07
C LEU A 366 -11.39 17.54 7.11
N LEU A 367 -12.57 17.12 6.68
CA LEU A 367 -13.72 16.93 7.58
C LEU A 367 -13.53 15.73 8.51
N ILE A 368 -12.92 14.64 8.02
CA ILE A 368 -12.55 13.49 8.86
C ILE A 368 -11.59 13.94 9.97
N GLY A 369 -10.60 14.78 9.65
CA GLY A 369 -9.65 15.33 10.64
C GLY A 369 -10.33 16.16 11.74
N MET A 370 -11.41 16.87 11.40
CA MET A 370 -12.18 17.65 12.38
C MET A 370 -12.95 16.78 13.38
N LEU A 371 -13.23 15.50 13.06
CA LEU A 371 -14.05 14.63 13.92
C LEU A 371 -13.37 14.34 15.26
N PHE A 372 -12.04 14.14 15.30
CA PHE A 372 -11.37 13.76 16.54
C PHE A 372 -11.46 14.84 17.64
N PRO A 373 -11.17 16.14 17.39
CA PRO A 373 -11.40 17.19 18.38
C PRO A 373 -12.87 17.34 18.79
N VAL A 374 -13.81 17.22 17.84
CA VAL A 374 -15.25 17.35 18.09
C VAL A 374 -15.76 16.22 18.99
N VAL A 375 -15.45 14.97 18.65
CA VAL A 375 -15.84 13.79 19.45
C VAL A 375 -15.16 13.81 20.81
N SER A 376 -13.87 14.17 20.87
CA SER A 376 -13.14 14.30 22.13
C SER A 376 -13.78 15.34 23.06
N SER A 377 -14.26 16.46 22.52
CA SER A 377 -15.00 17.47 23.28
C SER A 377 -16.39 17.02 23.72
N LEU A 378 -17.12 16.28 22.90
CA LEU A 378 -18.43 15.73 23.25
C LEU A 378 -18.33 14.64 24.34
N TYR A 379 -17.26 13.85 24.33
CA TYR A 379 -17.07 12.72 25.23
C TYR A 379 -16.32 13.07 26.53
N THR A 380 -15.39 14.02 26.46
CA THR A 380 -14.57 14.42 27.61
C THR A 380 -15.15 15.69 28.23
N CYS A 381 -15.86 15.57 29.35
CA CYS A 381 -16.33 16.75 30.08
C CYS A 381 -15.12 17.60 30.49
N GLU A 382 -15.23 18.93 30.37
CA GLU A 382 -14.15 19.93 30.51
C GLU A 382 -13.37 19.92 31.85
N GLN A 383 -13.67 19.03 32.80
CA GLN A 383 -13.05 18.97 34.13
C GLN A 383 -12.86 17.54 34.67
N THR A 384 -12.60 16.55 33.81
CA THR A 384 -12.42 15.15 34.24
C THR A 384 -10.98 14.86 34.67
N GLU A 385 -10.79 14.09 35.74
CA GLU A 385 -9.47 13.64 36.20
C GLU A 385 -8.91 12.48 35.33
N GLU A 386 -9.79 11.81 34.57
CA GLU A 386 -9.53 10.60 33.75
C GLU A 386 -9.34 10.94 32.25
N VAL A 387 -8.43 11.87 31.94
CA VAL A 387 -8.19 12.29 30.55
C VAL A 387 -7.56 11.17 29.73
N GLY A 388 -6.60 10.42 30.31
CA GLY A 388 -5.93 9.32 29.63
C GLY A 388 -6.87 8.18 29.25
N GLU A 389 -7.75 7.76 30.17
CA GLU A 389 -8.71 6.68 29.91
C GLU A 389 -9.73 7.04 28.84
N ARG A 390 -10.30 8.25 28.90
CA ARG A 390 -11.32 8.69 27.93
C ARG A 390 -10.75 8.84 26.54
N ILE A 391 -9.59 9.48 26.39
CA ILE A 391 -8.92 9.63 25.09
C ILE A 391 -8.45 8.27 24.57
N GLY A 392 -7.91 7.41 25.43
CA GLY A 392 -7.52 6.05 25.05
C GLY A 392 -8.70 5.23 24.54
N THR A 393 -9.88 5.35 25.15
CA THR A 393 -11.10 4.65 24.72
C THR A 393 -11.64 5.19 23.39
N VAL A 394 -11.68 6.52 23.22
CA VAL A 394 -12.11 7.17 21.97
C VAL A 394 -11.21 6.75 20.81
N ASN A 395 -9.88 6.78 21.02
CA ASN A 395 -8.92 6.37 20.01
C ASN A 395 -9.07 4.88 19.68
N ALA A 396 -9.11 4.01 20.69
CA ALA A 396 -9.22 2.56 20.48
C ALA A 396 -10.47 2.15 19.71
N LEU A 397 -11.63 2.76 19.98
CA LEU A 397 -12.87 2.46 19.25
C LEU A 397 -12.82 2.92 17.80
N ASN A 398 -12.26 4.10 17.53
CA ASN A 398 -12.03 4.56 16.17
C ASN A 398 -11.09 3.62 15.43
N THR A 399 -9.98 3.23 16.06
CA THR A 399 -9.00 2.31 15.47
C THR A 399 -9.59 0.93 15.22
N VAL A 400 -10.45 0.39 16.11
CA VAL A 400 -11.17 -0.87 15.85
C VAL A 400 -12.07 -0.76 14.62
N GLY A 401 -12.80 0.36 14.50
CA GLY A 401 -13.55 0.67 13.30
C GLY A 401 -12.65 0.70 12.06
N SER A 402 -11.53 1.42 12.13
CA SER A 402 -10.53 1.54 11.08
C SER A 402 -9.92 0.20 10.64
N ILE A 403 -9.67 -0.74 11.57
CA ILE A 403 -9.23 -2.11 11.23
C ILE A 403 -10.28 -2.82 10.39
N LEU A 404 -11.55 -2.77 10.80
CA LEU A 404 -12.64 -3.33 9.99
C LEU A 404 -12.77 -2.59 8.65
N GLY A 405 -12.50 -1.28 8.65
CA GLY A 405 -12.52 -0.41 7.49
C GLY A 405 -11.40 -0.67 6.47
N SER A 406 -10.25 -1.18 6.91
CA SER A 406 -9.18 -1.58 5.99
C SER A 406 -9.42 -2.99 5.43
N LEU A 407 -10.03 -3.90 6.21
CA LEU A 407 -10.26 -5.28 5.81
C LEU A 407 -11.54 -5.44 4.96
N VAL A 408 -12.70 -5.00 5.45
CA VAL A 408 -14.01 -5.32 4.85
C VAL A 408 -14.16 -4.74 3.44
N PRO A 409 -13.81 -3.46 3.16
CA PRO A 409 -13.88 -2.92 1.82
C PRO A 409 -12.99 -3.66 0.82
N GLY A 410 -11.73 -3.92 1.17
CA GLY A 410 -10.77 -4.58 0.25
C GLY A 410 -11.12 -6.04 -0.06
N PHE A 411 -11.55 -6.82 0.94
CA PHE A 411 -11.78 -8.26 0.76
C PHE A 411 -13.21 -8.67 0.45
N LEU A 412 -14.20 -7.86 0.86
CA LEU A 412 -15.60 -8.23 0.75
C LEU A 412 -16.37 -7.27 -0.15
N LEU A 413 -16.29 -5.96 0.11
CA LEU A 413 -17.16 -5.03 -0.61
C LEU A 413 -16.69 -4.78 -2.04
N VAL A 414 -15.39 -4.59 -2.28
CA VAL A 414 -14.90 -4.33 -3.64
C VAL A 414 -15.11 -5.53 -4.56
N PRO A 415 -14.73 -6.78 -4.20
CA PRO A 415 -14.99 -7.93 -5.07
C PRO A 415 -16.49 -8.19 -5.33
N LEU A 416 -17.38 -7.86 -4.38
CA LEU A 416 -18.82 -8.14 -4.52
C LEU A 416 -19.62 -7.00 -5.16
N LEU A 417 -19.25 -5.75 -4.88
CA LEU A 417 -20.00 -4.55 -5.25
C LEU A 417 -19.27 -3.69 -6.29
N GLY A 418 -17.95 -3.86 -6.42
CA GLY A 418 -17.06 -2.97 -7.15
C GLY A 418 -16.68 -1.71 -6.38
N LEU A 419 -15.69 -0.97 -6.87
CA LEU A 419 -15.10 0.24 -6.32
C LEU A 419 -16.14 1.37 -6.20
N ARG A 420 -16.97 1.54 -7.23
CA ARG A 420 -18.06 2.55 -7.25
C ARG A 420 -19.04 2.31 -6.13
N ASN A 421 -19.67 1.13 -6.10
CA ASN A 421 -20.76 0.87 -5.18
C ASN A 421 -20.26 0.70 -3.74
N THR A 422 -19.03 0.22 -3.55
CA THR A 422 -18.38 0.24 -2.24
C THR A 422 -18.24 1.67 -1.71
N SER A 423 -17.72 2.60 -2.53
CA SER A 423 -17.62 4.01 -2.13
C SER A 423 -18.98 4.65 -1.83
N LEU A 424 -20.02 4.30 -2.60
CA LEU A 424 -21.40 4.75 -2.34
C LEU A 424 -21.97 4.17 -1.05
N ALA A 425 -21.72 2.89 -0.76
CA ALA A 425 -22.12 2.26 0.49
C ALA A 425 -21.45 2.93 1.71
N LEU A 426 -20.14 3.19 1.63
CA LEU A 426 -19.41 3.95 2.66
C LEU A 426 -19.97 5.37 2.83
N SER A 427 -20.31 6.04 1.73
CA SER A 427 -20.97 7.36 1.73
C SER A 427 -22.34 7.31 2.39
N ALA A 428 -23.12 6.27 2.14
CA ALA A 428 -24.42 6.07 2.76
C ALA A 428 -24.32 5.89 4.28
N VAL A 429 -23.28 5.19 4.79
CA VAL A 429 -23.02 5.07 6.22
C VAL A 429 -22.79 6.45 6.86
N ASN A 430 -21.95 7.29 6.27
CA ASN A 430 -21.72 8.66 6.74
C ASN A 430 -23.00 9.51 6.74
N LEU A 431 -23.76 9.48 5.64
CA LEU A 431 -25.03 10.20 5.52
C LEU A 431 -26.04 9.74 6.58
N ALA A 432 -26.14 8.44 6.83
CA ALA A 432 -27.02 7.86 7.85
C ALA A 432 -26.59 8.26 9.28
N LEU A 433 -25.29 8.24 9.57
CA LEU A 433 -24.75 8.73 10.85
C LEU A 433 -25.03 10.23 11.05
N GLY A 434 -24.87 11.03 10.00
CA GLY A 434 -25.14 12.45 10.04
C GLY A 434 -26.62 12.76 10.27
N ALA A 435 -27.50 12.12 9.50
CA ALA A 435 -28.95 12.26 9.63
C ALA A 435 -29.46 11.79 11.00
N GLY A 436 -28.96 10.66 11.49
CA GLY A 436 -29.31 10.16 12.82
C GLY A 436 -28.88 11.09 13.95
N ALA A 437 -27.67 11.66 13.87
CA ALA A 437 -27.19 12.66 14.83
C ALA A 437 -28.09 13.90 14.85
N MET A 438 -28.46 14.43 13.68
CA MET A 438 -29.35 15.59 13.55
C MET A 438 -30.77 15.30 14.02
N TRP A 439 -31.29 14.10 13.76
CA TRP A 439 -32.60 13.66 14.26
C TRP A 439 -32.64 13.59 15.79
N LEU A 440 -31.59 13.01 16.40
CA LEU A 440 -31.43 12.94 17.86
C LEU A 440 -31.29 14.35 18.49
N ALA A 441 -30.51 15.23 17.86
CA ALA A 441 -30.37 16.63 18.26
C ALA A 441 -31.69 17.42 18.12
N GLY A 442 -32.56 16.97 17.22
CA GLY A 442 -33.89 17.52 16.94
C GLY A 442 -34.84 17.60 18.14
N ARG A 443 -34.58 16.85 19.23
CA ARG A 443 -35.33 17.01 20.49
C ARG A 443 -35.05 18.33 21.19
N ALA A 444 -33.83 18.85 21.08
CA ALA A 444 -33.43 20.15 21.64
C ALA A 444 -33.54 21.29 20.61
N ARG A 445 -33.34 21.00 19.32
CA ARG A 445 -33.42 21.97 18.22
C ARG A 445 -34.32 21.43 17.08
N PRO A 446 -35.65 21.65 17.10
CA PRO A 446 -36.59 21.03 16.15
C PRO A 446 -36.26 21.24 14.68
N ARG A 447 -35.71 22.42 14.32
CA ARG A 447 -35.27 22.74 12.96
C ARG A 447 -34.14 21.82 12.45
N ALA A 448 -33.33 21.27 13.34
CA ALA A 448 -32.24 20.36 12.98
C ALA A 448 -32.74 19.03 12.36
N ARG A 449 -33.99 18.62 12.60
CA ARG A 449 -34.56 17.39 12.02
C ARG A 449 -34.74 17.44 10.51
N TRP A 450 -34.88 18.66 9.97
CA TRP A 450 -35.13 18.88 8.55
C TRP A 450 -33.85 19.20 7.77
N ALA A 451 -32.77 19.56 8.48
CA ALA A 451 -31.47 19.86 7.89
C ALA A 451 -30.86 18.70 7.05
N PRO A 452 -31.12 17.41 7.34
CA PRO A 452 -30.65 16.31 6.49
C PRO A 452 -31.26 16.24 5.10
N LEU A 453 -32.54 16.60 4.95
CA LEU A 453 -33.30 16.36 3.72
C LEU A 453 -32.66 16.94 2.44
N PRO A 454 -32.22 18.22 2.39
CA PRO A 454 -31.60 18.75 1.17
C PRO A 454 -30.29 18.04 0.82
N VAL A 455 -29.48 17.65 1.82
CA VAL A 455 -28.21 16.95 1.59
C VAL A 455 -28.45 15.53 1.08
N LEU A 456 -29.43 14.83 1.65
CA LEU A 456 -29.83 13.50 1.18
C LEU A 456 -30.42 13.55 -0.23
N GLY A 457 -31.24 14.56 -0.54
CA GLY A 457 -31.77 14.78 -1.88
C GLY A 457 -30.66 15.04 -2.89
N LEU A 458 -29.69 15.90 -2.56
CA LEU A 458 -28.53 16.16 -3.41
C LEU A 458 -27.66 14.92 -3.60
N ALA A 459 -27.40 14.16 -2.54
CA ALA A 459 -26.62 12.93 -2.60
C ALA A 459 -27.32 11.86 -3.47
N LEU A 460 -28.64 11.75 -3.40
CA LEU A 460 -29.42 10.85 -4.24
C LEU A 460 -29.35 11.28 -5.72
N ILE A 461 -29.58 12.56 -6.02
CA ILE A 461 -29.47 13.09 -7.39
C ILE A 461 -28.08 12.85 -7.95
N ALA A 462 -27.04 13.16 -7.17
CA ALA A 462 -25.65 12.91 -7.55
C ALA A 462 -25.44 11.41 -7.84
N THR A 463 -25.89 10.51 -6.97
CA THR A 463 -25.75 9.07 -7.20
C THR A 463 -26.47 8.59 -8.46
N LEU A 464 -27.66 9.11 -8.76
CA LEU A 464 -28.47 8.72 -9.91
C LEU A 464 -27.88 9.21 -11.25
N VAL A 465 -27.20 10.35 -11.26
CA VAL A 465 -26.56 10.92 -12.47
C VAL A 465 -25.11 10.44 -12.63
N MET A 466 -24.58 9.68 -11.67
CA MET A 466 -23.21 9.19 -11.70
C MET A 466 -23.01 8.18 -12.82
N PRO A 467 -21.96 8.35 -13.66
CA PRO A 467 -21.66 7.41 -14.73
C PRO A 467 -21.37 5.99 -14.19
N PRO A 468 -21.49 4.96 -15.05
CA PRO A 468 -21.10 3.58 -14.72
C PRO A 468 -19.71 3.47 -14.07
N GLY A 469 -19.53 2.49 -13.18
CA GLY A 469 -18.28 2.30 -12.44
C GLY A 469 -17.05 2.07 -13.32
N LEU A 470 -17.25 1.54 -14.52
CA LEU A 470 -16.24 1.33 -15.54
C LEU A 470 -15.43 2.59 -15.88
N TYR A 471 -16.05 3.77 -15.79
CA TYR A 471 -15.40 5.05 -16.07
C TYR A 471 -14.53 5.59 -14.92
N LEU A 472 -14.48 4.89 -13.78
CA LEU A 472 -13.67 5.32 -12.63
C LEU A 472 -12.16 5.12 -12.85
N GLY A 473 -11.72 4.58 -13.98
CA GLY A 473 -10.34 4.14 -14.15
C GLY A 473 -9.84 4.07 -15.59
N PHE A 474 -10.65 3.57 -16.52
CA PHE A 474 -10.20 3.31 -17.88
C PHE A 474 -10.70 4.39 -18.85
N ARG A 475 -9.82 4.78 -19.77
CA ARG A 475 -10.19 5.63 -20.90
C ARG A 475 -10.69 4.72 -22.00
N GLU A 476 -11.96 4.83 -22.35
CA GLU A 476 -12.52 4.18 -23.54
C GLU A 476 -12.34 5.17 -24.71
N GLY A 477 -11.46 4.82 -25.66
CA GLY A 477 -11.35 5.50 -26.94
C GLY A 477 -12.56 5.24 -27.84
N PRO A 478 -12.87 6.11 -28.82
CA PRO A 478 -13.99 5.89 -29.73
C PRO A 478 -13.87 4.60 -30.57
N SER A 479 -12.66 4.04 -30.69
CA SER A 479 -12.36 2.79 -31.42
C SER A 479 -12.07 1.59 -30.50
N GLU A 480 -12.19 1.77 -29.18
CA GLU A 480 -11.95 0.72 -28.18
C GLU A 480 -13.30 0.23 -27.65
N HIS A 481 -13.56 -1.07 -27.74
CA HIS A 481 -14.79 -1.69 -27.23
C HIS A 481 -14.45 -2.62 -26.08
N LEU A 482 -14.96 -2.30 -24.89
CA LEU A 482 -14.78 -3.16 -23.73
C LEU A 482 -15.47 -4.52 -23.95
N VAL A 483 -14.69 -5.60 -23.87
CA VAL A 483 -15.19 -6.99 -23.97
C VAL A 483 -15.14 -7.74 -22.66
N PHE A 484 -14.31 -7.29 -21.70
CA PHE A 484 -14.24 -7.89 -20.37
C PHE A 484 -13.84 -6.86 -19.32
N TYR A 485 -14.45 -6.97 -18.15
CA TYR A 485 -14.12 -6.13 -17.01
C TYR A 485 -14.40 -6.87 -15.71
N GLU A 486 -13.39 -7.01 -14.87
CA GLU A 486 -13.53 -7.62 -13.57
C GLU A 486 -12.68 -6.89 -12.52
N GLU A 487 -13.28 -6.68 -11.35
CA GLU A 487 -12.64 -6.01 -10.21
C GLU A 487 -12.30 -7.04 -9.14
N GLY A 488 -11.03 -7.42 -9.12
CA GLY A 488 -10.47 -8.37 -8.20
C GLY A 488 -10.07 -7.82 -6.85
N VAL A 489 -9.54 -8.68 -5.99
CA VAL A 489 -8.94 -8.28 -4.70
C VAL A 489 -7.65 -7.49 -4.93
N GLU A 490 -6.81 -7.95 -5.86
CA GLU A 490 -5.48 -7.39 -6.16
C GLU A 490 -5.53 -6.39 -7.31
N THR A 491 -6.16 -6.81 -8.41
CA THR A 491 -6.12 -6.13 -9.70
C THR A 491 -7.52 -5.79 -10.17
N THR A 492 -7.62 -4.79 -11.04
CA THR A 492 -8.77 -4.57 -11.92
C THR A 492 -8.32 -4.86 -13.33
N VAL A 493 -8.96 -5.83 -13.98
CA VAL A 493 -8.63 -6.26 -15.35
C VAL A 493 -9.71 -5.78 -16.31
N ALA A 494 -9.30 -5.13 -17.39
CA ALA A 494 -10.18 -4.71 -18.46
C ALA A 494 -9.58 -5.15 -19.80
N VAL A 495 -10.38 -5.72 -20.70
CA VAL A 495 -9.94 -6.07 -22.06
C VAL A 495 -10.77 -5.28 -23.05
N PHE A 496 -10.09 -4.63 -24.00
CA PHE A 496 -10.70 -3.87 -25.08
C PHE A 496 -10.33 -4.49 -26.42
N ASP A 497 -11.32 -4.58 -27.32
CA ASP A 497 -11.12 -4.83 -28.74
C ASP A 497 -10.92 -3.50 -29.46
N VAL A 498 -9.85 -3.40 -30.25
CA VAL A 498 -9.54 -2.22 -31.07
C VAL A 498 -9.95 -2.50 -32.52
N ALA A 499 -11.19 -2.15 -32.85
CA ALA A 499 -11.83 -2.54 -34.11
C ALA A 499 -11.11 -2.03 -35.37
N GLU A 500 -10.40 -0.90 -35.27
CA GLU A 500 -9.68 -0.31 -36.41
C GLU A 500 -8.46 -1.13 -36.86
N HIS A 501 -7.90 -1.97 -35.99
CA HIS A 501 -6.63 -2.65 -36.21
C HIS A 501 -6.68 -4.15 -35.88
N ASP A 502 -7.86 -4.68 -35.57
CA ASP A 502 -8.11 -6.11 -35.27
C ASP A 502 -7.18 -6.69 -34.19
N PHE A 503 -6.94 -5.92 -33.12
CA PHE A 503 -6.16 -6.38 -31.97
C PHE A 503 -6.86 -6.06 -30.65
N LYS A 504 -6.56 -6.87 -29.64
CA LYS A 504 -7.02 -6.78 -28.25
C LYS A 504 -5.96 -6.12 -27.36
N ILE A 505 -6.40 -5.39 -26.34
CA ILE A 505 -5.55 -4.83 -25.28
C ILE A 505 -6.12 -5.18 -23.91
N SER A 506 -5.33 -5.89 -23.10
CA SER A 506 -5.62 -6.06 -21.68
C SER A 506 -4.93 -4.97 -20.86
N PHE A 507 -5.71 -4.38 -19.97
CA PHE A 507 -5.23 -3.49 -18.93
C PHE A 507 -5.33 -4.14 -17.56
N VAL A 508 -4.29 -3.97 -16.75
CA VAL A 508 -4.25 -4.37 -15.34
C VAL A 508 -3.97 -3.13 -14.51
N ASN A 509 -4.91 -2.78 -13.61
CA ASN A 509 -4.84 -1.55 -12.82
C ASN A 509 -4.53 -0.31 -13.69
N GLY A 510 -5.19 -0.19 -14.84
CA GLY A 510 -5.07 0.97 -15.72
C GLY A 510 -3.83 1.02 -16.62
N ARG A 511 -2.97 0.00 -16.56
CA ARG A 511 -1.80 -0.13 -17.44
C ARG A 511 -2.02 -1.18 -18.50
N ILE A 512 -1.57 -0.88 -19.72
CA ILE A 512 -1.48 -1.87 -20.79
C ILE A 512 -0.44 -2.91 -20.38
N GLU A 513 -0.86 -4.17 -20.27
CA GLU A 513 0.04 -5.29 -19.97
C GLU A 513 0.03 -6.33 -21.09
N VAL A 514 -1.12 -6.57 -21.75
CA VAL A 514 -1.21 -7.59 -22.83
C VAL A 514 -1.90 -7.04 -24.09
N PRO A 515 -1.19 -6.25 -24.91
CA PRO A 515 -1.63 -5.90 -26.26
C PRO A 515 -1.27 -7.01 -27.26
N THR A 516 -2.10 -7.20 -28.27
CA THR A 516 -1.90 -8.22 -29.34
C THR A 516 -1.43 -7.59 -30.66
N ASP A 517 -0.81 -6.41 -30.58
CA ASP A 517 -0.10 -5.85 -31.73
C ASP A 517 1.11 -6.73 -32.10
N GLU A 518 1.58 -6.60 -33.35
CA GLU A 518 2.63 -7.47 -33.91
C GLU A 518 3.91 -7.51 -33.07
N VAL A 519 4.33 -6.36 -32.50
CA VAL A 519 5.57 -6.26 -31.74
C VAL A 519 5.45 -6.97 -30.39
N SER A 520 4.32 -6.79 -29.71
CA SER A 520 4.04 -7.42 -28.43
C SER A 520 3.80 -8.92 -28.57
N MET A 521 3.06 -9.35 -29.59
CA MET A 521 2.88 -10.76 -29.90
C MET A 521 4.21 -11.46 -30.12
N ARG A 522 5.10 -10.89 -30.95
CA ARG A 522 6.46 -11.42 -31.16
C ARG A 522 7.23 -11.59 -29.84
N ALA A 523 7.11 -10.62 -28.92
CA ALA A 523 7.72 -10.68 -27.61
C ALA A 523 7.17 -11.87 -26.78
N PHE A 524 5.85 -12.01 -26.67
CA PHE A 524 5.21 -13.10 -25.92
C PHE A 524 5.50 -14.49 -26.53
N ARG A 525 5.50 -14.58 -27.87
CA ARG A 525 5.86 -15.81 -28.60
C ARG A 525 7.31 -16.20 -28.35
N LEU A 526 8.25 -15.25 -28.41
CA LEU A 526 9.66 -15.53 -28.13
C LEU A 526 9.85 -16.02 -26.71
N LEU A 527 9.16 -15.43 -25.73
CA LEU A 527 9.24 -15.82 -24.32
C LEU A 527 8.81 -17.28 -24.08
N GLY A 528 7.85 -17.80 -24.86
CA GLY A 528 7.42 -19.19 -24.79
C GLY A 528 8.21 -20.16 -25.66
N HIS A 529 8.66 -19.75 -26.85
CA HIS A 529 9.35 -20.63 -27.80
C HIS A 529 10.86 -20.72 -27.59
N LEU A 530 11.52 -19.65 -27.13
CA LEU A 530 12.98 -19.64 -26.97
C LEU A 530 13.50 -20.66 -25.94
N PRO A 531 12.90 -20.79 -24.73
CA PRO A 531 13.38 -21.76 -23.74
C PRO A 531 13.42 -23.22 -24.24
N PRO A 532 12.36 -23.79 -24.86
CA PRO A 532 12.39 -25.17 -25.35
C PRO A 532 13.28 -25.36 -26.58
N LEU A 533 13.55 -24.33 -27.39
CA LEU A 533 14.58 -24.43 -28.45
C LEU A 533 15.98 -24.64 -27.84
N LEU A 534 16.27 -23.94 -26.74
CA LEU A 534 17.52 -24.06 -25.98
C LEU A 534 17.58 -25.34 -25.14
N ARG A 535 16.43 -25.83 -24.65
CA ARG A 535 16.29 -27.06 -23.87
C ARG A 535 15.16 -27.96 -24.40
N PRO A 536 15.38 -28.70 -25.50
CA PRO A 536 14.34 -29.49 -26.18
C PRO A 536 13.90 -30.74 -25.40
N GLU A 537 14.75 -31.22 -24.48
CA GLU A 537 14.46 -32.39 -23.65
C GLU A 537 13.80 -32.00 -22.32
N ALA A 538 13.29 -30.77 -22.19
CA ALA A 538 12.63 -30.30 -20.98
C ALA A 538 11.42 -31.18 -20.64
N ARG A 539 11.38 -31.67 -19.39
CA ARG A 539 10.28 -32.52 -18.89
C ARG A 539 9.24 -31.73 -18.13
N ASN A 540 9.63 -30.57 -17.61
CA ASN A 540 8.75 -29.66 -16.90
C ASN A 540 9.16 -28.21 -17.14
N ALA A 541 8.19 -27.31 -17.00
CA ALA A 541 8.41 -25.88 -17.03
C ALA A 541 7.62 -25.18 -15.94
N LEU A 542 8.15 -24.06 -15.47
CA LEU A 542 7.48 -23.15 -14.55
C LEU A 542 7.33 -21.77 -15.22
N VAL A 543 6.09 -21.31 -15.31
CA VAL A 543 5.73 -19.95 -15.74
C VAL A 543 5.37 -19.13 -14.50
N LEU A 544 6.13 -18.08 -14.24
CA LEU A 544 5.88 -17.12 -13.17
C LEU A 544 5.24 -15.86 -13.78
N SER A 545 4.03 -15.54 -13.36
CA SER A 545 3.11 -14.59 -14.00
C SER A 545 2.58 -15.14 -15.33
N PHE A 546 1.40 -15.75 -15.28
CA PHE A 546 0.73 -16.38 -16.43
C PHE A 546 0.16 -15.33 -17.40
N GLY A 547 -0.31 -14.18 -16.89
CA GLY A 547 -0.94 -13.13 -17.70
C GLY A 547 -2.19 -13.67 -18.43
N ASN A 548 -2.35 -13.34 -19.72
CA ASN A 548 -3.38 -13.95 -20.57
C ASN A 548 -2.95 -15.28 -21.21
N GLY A 549 -1.80 -15.85 -20.81
CA GLY A 549 -1.36 -17.18 -21.22
C GLY A 549 -0.69 -17.27 -22.60
N ILE A 550 -0.41 -16.16 -23.30
CA ILE A 550 0.17 -16.19 -24.66
C ILE A 550 1.54 -16.87 -24.67
N ALA A 551 2.44 -16.48 -23.76
CA ALA A 551 3.75 -17.12 -23.62
C ALA A 551 3.63 -18.59 -23.21
N THR A 552 2.75 -18.90 -22.25
CA THR A 552 2.47 -20.27 -21.79
C THR A 552 1.91 -21.16 -22.91
N GLY A 553 1.02 -20.63 -23.74
CA GLY A 553 0.48 -21.34 -24.89
C GLY A 553 1.56 -21.66 -25.91
N SER A 554 2.41 -20.67 -26.21
CA SER A 554 3.56 -20.85 -27.11
C SER A 554 4.53 -21.91 -26.57
N LEU A 555 4.73 -21.95 -25.26
CA LEU A 555 5.53 -22.97 -24.58
C LEU A 555 4.89 -24.38 -24.68
N ASP A 556 3.57 -24.48 -24.53
CA ASP A 556 2.81 -25.75 -24.60
C ASP A 556 2.91 -26.42 -25.99
N THR A 557 3.09 -25.65 -27.07
CA THR A 557 3.26 -26.19 -28.44
C THR A 557 4.48 -27.10 -28.59
N HIS A 558 5.47 -27.01 -27.69
CA HIS A 558 6.67 -27.86 -27.68
C HIS A 558 6.47 -29.21 -26.97
N ASN A 559 5.23 -29.52 -26.55
CA ASN A 559 4.85 -30.78 -25.91
C ASN A 559 5.57 -31.10 -24.59
N ILE A 560 5.91 -30.07 -23.80
CA ILE A 560 6.49 -30.23 -22.47
C ILE A 560 5.47 -30.94 -21.55
N PRO A 561 5.79 -32.10 -20.97
CA PRO A 561 4.81 -32.93 -20.25
C PRO A 561 4.08 -32.23 -19.10
N VAL A 562 4.75 -31.33 -18.38
CA VAL A 562 4.20 -30.61 -17.21
C VAL A 562 4.56 -29.13 -17.31
N ILE A 563 3.56 -28.26 -17.23
CA ILE A 563 3.73 -26.82 -17.18
C ILE A 563 3.01 -26.31 -15.94
N ASP A 564 3.75 -25.98 -14.89
CA ASP A 564 3.18 -25.24 -13.76
C ASP A 564 3.14 -23.75 -14.13
N ALA A 565 1.99 -23.10 -13.97
CA ALA A 565 1.86 -21.66 -14.15
C ALA A 565 1.31 -21.03 -12.88
N VAL A 566 1.89 -19.90 -12.48
CA VAL A 566 1.53 -19.20 -11.25
C VAL A 566 1.18 -17.76 -11.58
N ASP A 567 -0.01 -17.33 -11.19
CA ASP A 567 -0.44 -15.93 -11.32
C ASP A 567 -1.05 -15.43 -10.01
N LEU A 568 -0.86 -14.15 -9.73
CA LEU A 568 -1.43 -13.51 -8.55
C LEU A 568 -2.93 -13.21 -8.74
N SER A 569 -3.37 -12.95 -9.98
CA SER A 569 -4.72 -12.46 -10.27
C SER A 569 -5.60 -13.54 -10.93
N PRO A 570 -6.68 -13.97 -10.26
CA PRO A 570 -7.65 -14.87 -10.89
C PRO A 570 -8.42 -14.19 -12.05
N GLU A 571 -8.62 -12.88 -11.99
CA GLU A 571 -9.31 -12.10 -13.02
C GLU A 571 -8.50 -12.06 -14.33
N MET A 572 -7.17 -12.10 -14.20
CA MET A 572 -6.25 -12.18 -15.34
C MET A 572 -6.37 -13.53 -16.06
N ILE A 573 -6.54 -14.61 -15.28
CA ILE A 573 -6.77 -15.96 -15.78
C ILE A 573 -8.13 -16.06 -16.47
N GLU A 574 -9.19 -15.49 -15.90
CA GLU A 574 -10.51 -15.48 -16.52
C GLU A 574 -10.48 -14.72 -17.86
N ALA A 575 -9.79 -13.57 -17.91
CA ALA A 575 -9.60 -12.81 -19.14
C ALA A 575 -8.83 -13.61 -20.22
N ALA A 576 -8.00 -14.60 -19.86
CA ALA A 576 -7.27 -15.42 -20.81
C ALA A 576 -8.18 -16.29 -21.70
N HIS A 577 -9.44 -16.53 -21.34
CA HIS A 577 -10.42 -17.17 -22.22
C HIS A 577 -10.71 -16.37 -23.50
N ILE A 578 -10.55 -15.04 -23.46
CA ILE A 578 -10.76 -14.13 -24.60
C ILE A 578 -9.61 -14.23 -25.60
N TYR A 579 -8.44 -14.62 -25.11
CA TYR A 579 -7.20 -14.76 -25.86
C TYR A 579 -7.03 -16.19 -26.40
N TRP A 580 -8.10 -16.97 -26.57
CA TRP A 580 -8.01 -18.40 -26.91
C TRP A 580 -7.26 -18.67 -28.23
N GLU A 581 -7.33 -17.76 -29.20
CA GLU A 581 -6.56 -17.84 -30.45
C GLU A 581 -5.09 -17.55 -30.19
N GLU A 582 -4.81 -16.43 -29.51
CA GLU A 582 -3.46 -15.98 -29.21
C GLU A 582 -2.75 -16.87 -28.21
N ASN A 583 -3.42 -17.54 -27.29
CA ASN A 583 -2.78 -18.43 -26.31
C ASN A 583 -2.89 -19.91 -26.68
N TYR A 584 -3.29 -20.24 -27.91
CA TYR A 584 -3.47 -21.63 -28.37
C TYR A 584 -4.39 -22.46 -27.46
N ASN A 585 -5.38 -21.80 -26.87
CA ASN A 585 -6.34 -22.37 -25.94
C ASN A 585 -5.67 -23.11 -24.76
N VAL A 586 -4.54 -22.58 -24.27
CA VAL A 586 -3.69 -23.25 -23.26
C VAL A 586 -4.41 -23.60 -21.95
N LEU A 587 -5.47 -22.86 -21.60
CA LEU A 587 -6.30 -23.16 -20.43
C LEU A 587 -6.95 -24.56 -20.49
N HIS A 588 -7.12 -25.13 -21.68
CA HIS A 588 -7.65 -26.48 -21.87
C HIS A 588 -6.54 -27.54 -22.04
N SER A 589 -5.26 -27.16 -21.99
CA SER A 589 -4.15 -28.11 -22.09
C SER A 589 -4.13 -29.01 -20.86
N PRO A 590 -4.10 -30.35 -21.02
CA PRO A 590 -3.98 -31.28 -19.90
C PRO A 590 -2.59 -31.23 -19.24
N ARG A 591 -1.64 -30.49 -19.82
CA ARG A 591 -0.26 -30.33 -19.32
C ARG A 591 -0.12 -29.12 -18.41
N LEU A 592 -1.09 -28.20 -18.42
CA LEU A 592 -1.07 -26.97 -17.63
C LEU A 592 -1.62 -27.22 -16.22
N HIS A 593 -0.84 -26.86 -15.22
CA HIS A 593 -1.25 -26.79 -13.83
C HIS A 593 -1.20 -25.34 -13.35
N LEU A 594 -2.34 -24.68 -13.39
CA LEU A 594 -2.46 -23.27 -13.02
C LEU A 594 -2.72 -23.10 -11.52
N ARG A 595 -2.01 -22.15 -10.89
CA ARG A 595 -2.16 -21.83 -9.46
C ARG A 595 -2.31 -20.33 -9.27
N VAL A 596 -3.34 -19.95 -8.51
CA VAL A 596 -3.56 -18.55 -8.10
C VAL A 596 -2.77 -18.29 -6.82
N GLU A 597 -1.52 -17.83 -6.94
CA GLU A 597 -0.65 -17.47 -5.82
C GLU A 597 0.44 -16.46 -6.26
N ASP A 598 1.06 -15.79 -5.28
CA ASP A 598 2.27 -15.00 -5.46
C ASP A 598 3.45 -15.89 -5.90
N ALA A 599 4.08 -15.53 -7.04
CA ALA A 599 5.18 -16.26 -7.66
C ALA A 599 6.37 -16.52 -6.72
N ARG A 600 6.75 -15.52 -5.91
CA ARG A 600 7.88 -15.62 -5.00
C ARG A 600 7.56 -16.54 -3.81
N ASN A 601 6.35 -16.44 -3.27
CA ASN A 601 5.85 -17.36 -2.26
C ASN A 601 5.75 -18.79 -2.76
N PHE A 602 5.30 -19.00 -4.00
CA PHE A 602 5.26 -20.34 -4.60
C PHE A 602 6.66 -20.99 -4.59
N LEU A 603 7.67 -20.25 -5.05
CA LEU A 603 9.06 -20.73 -5.07
C LEU A 603 9.62 -21.06 -3.66
N LEU A 604 9.20 -20.32 -2.63
CA LEU A 604 9.56 -20.59 -1.23
C LEU A 604 8.94 -21.90 -0.70
N GLN A 605 7.82 -22.32 -1.26
CA GLN A 605 7.03 -23.47 -0.77
C GLN A 605 7.34 -24.76 -1.53
N THR A 606 7.67 -24.68 -2.82
CA THR A 606 8.04 -25.85 -3.63
C THR A 606 9.51 -26.21 -3.43
N ASP A 607 9.83 -27.51 -3.45
CA ASP A 607 11.20 -28.03 -3.62
C ASP A 607 11.40 -28.65 -5.01
N GLU A 608 10.39 -28.57 -5.89
CA GLU A 608 10.49 -29.06 -7.25
C GLU A 608 11.52 -28.26 -8.05
N ARG A 609 12.19 -28.96 -8.96
CA ARG A 609 13.17 -28.38 -9.88
C ARG A 609 12.62 -28.42 -11.30
N TYR A 610 12.86 -27.34 -12.02
CA TYR A 610 12.34 -27.13 -13.36
C TYR A 610 13.48 -27.06 -14.38
N ASP A 611 13.24 -27.68 -15.54
CA ASP A 611 14.15 -27.60 -16.69
C ASP A 611 14.01 -26.26 -17.40
N ILE A 612 12.82 -25.66 -17.38
CA ILE A 612 12.56 -24.32 -17.91
C ILE A 612 11.87 -23.49 -16.83
N VAL A 613 12.37 -22.27 -16.61
CA VAL A 613 11.64 -21.24 -15.86
C VAL A 613 11.50 -20.04 -16.77
N THR A 614 10.30 -19.48 -16.86
CA THR A 614 10.04 -18.23 -17.57
C THR A 614 9.26 -17.26 -16.69
N THR A 615 9.64 -15.98 -16.72
CA THR A 615 8.94 -14.91 -15.99
C THR A 615 8.40 -13.89 -16.98
N ASP A 616 7.09 -13.70 -16.96
CA ASP A 616 6.36 -12.68 -17.72
C ASP A 616 5.64 -11.71 -16.77
N ALA A 617 6.36 -11.25 -15.75
CA ALA A 617 5.78 -10.41 -14.73
C ALA A 617 5.56 -8.98 -15.24
N THR A 618 4.55 -8.31 -14.72
CA THR A 618 4.29 -6.89 -15.02
C THR A 618 5.50 -5.99 -14.71
N HIS A 619 5.49 -4.75 -15.19
CA HIS A 619 6.61 -3.82 -15.10
C HIS A 619 7.26 -3.72 -13.69
N PRO A 620 8.62 -3.66 -13.54
CA PRO A 620 9.30 -3.62 -12.24
C PRO A 620 8.86 -2.48 -11.30
N SER A 621 8.38 -1.36 -11.86
CA SER A 621 7.83 -0.23 -11.08
C SER A 621 6.42 -0.47 -10.52
N ASN A 622 5.81 -1.62 -10.80
CA ASN A 622 4.55 -2.02 -10.20
C ASN A 622 4.75 -2.49 -8.75
N ALA A 623 3.81 -2.11 -7.87
CA ALA A 623 3.86 -2.44 -6.45
C ALA A 623 3.86 -3.95 -6.17
N SER A 624 3.36 -4.75 -7.12
CA SER A 624 3.29 -6.21 -7.06
C SER A 624 4.47 -6.94 -7.74
N SER A 625 5.32 -6.26 -8.53
CA SER A 625 6.33 -6.95 -9.36
C SER A 625 7.78 -6.67 -8.97
N TRP A 626 8.07 -5.55 -8.30
CA TRP A 626 9.44 -5.15 -7.94
C TRP A 626 10.26 -6.24 -7.21
N ALA A 627 9.59 -7.11 -6.44
CA ALA A 627 10.21 -8.17 -5.68
C ALA A 627 10.78 -9.32 -6.55
N LEU A 628 10.43 -9.37 -7.85
CA LEU A 628 10.85 -10.36 -8.85
C LEU A 628 12.11 -9.92 -9.63
N PHE A 629 12.74 -8.81 -9.24
CA PHE A 629 13.94 -8.26 -9.87
C PHE A 629 15.08 -8.06 -8.85
N THR A 630 15.05 -8.82 -7.76
CA THR A 630 16.01 -8.76 -6.66
C THR A 630 16.99 -9.94 -6.72
N ARG A 631 18.18 -9.75 -6.14
CA ARG A 631 19.16 -10.82 -5.99
C ARG A 631 18.56 -12.04 -5.26
N GLU A 632 17.83 -11.81 -4.19
CA GLU A 632 17.23 -12.85 -3.37
C GLU A 632 16.17 -13.65 -4.16
N PHE A 633 15.41 -13.00 -5.04
CA PHE A 633 14.51 -13.70 -5.96
C PHE A 633 15.28 -14.56 -6.97
N TYR A 634 16.34 -14.02 -7.58
CA TYR A 634 17.15 -14.80 -8.53
C TYR A 634 17.84 -16.00 -7.87
N GLU A 635 18.35 -15.85 -6.65
CA GLU A 635 18.91 -16.95 -5.87
C GLU A 635 17.84 -18.01 -5.56
N LEU A 636 16.60 -17.59 -5.31
CA LEU A 636 15.48 -18.50 -5.11
C LEU A 636 15.13 -19.26 -6.41
N VAL A 637 15.09 -18.59 -7.56
CA VAL A 637 14.91 -19.24 -8.87
C VAL A 637 16.03 -20.24 -9.13
N GLN A 638 17.29 -19.85 -8.92
CA GLN A 638 18.46 -20.73 -9.10
C GLN A 638 18.34 -22.02 -8.28
N GLN A 639 17.80 -21.96 -7.06
CA GLN A 639 17.58 -23.14 -6.22
C GLN A 639 16.49 -24.10 -6.76
N ARG A 640 15.63 -23.63 -7.67
CA ARG A 640 14.56 -24.39 -8.34
C ARG A 640 14.90 -24.78 -9.77
N LEU A 641 16.12 -24.53 -10.21
CA LEU A 641 16.58 -24.95 -11.53
C LEU A 641 17.21 -26.35 -11.48
N SER A 642 16.94 -27.15 -12.52
CA SER A 642 17.68 -28.37 -12.85
C SER A 642 19.11 -28.04 -13.33
N PRO A 643 20.07 -29.00 -13.31
CA PRO A 643 21.45 -28.73 -13.73
C PRO A 643 21.62 -28.24 -15.18
N ASP A 644 20.72 -28.64 -16.09
CA ASP A 644 20.76 -28.28 -17.50
C ASP A 644 19.54 -27.42 -17.91
N SER A 645 19.18 -26.46 -17.07
CA SER A 645 17.95 -25.68 -17.20
C SER A 645 18.09 -24.43 -18.07
N VAL A 646 16.99 -23.79 -18.45
CA VAL A 646 16.99 -22.43 -19.03
C VAL A 646 16.11 -21.52 -18.18
N PHE A 647 16.59 -20.33 -17.88
CA PHE A 647 15.78 -19.29 -17.23
C PHE A 647 15.66 -18.09 -18.17
N VAL A 648 14.43 -17.69 -18.46
CA VAL A 648 14.13 -16.49 -19.26
C VAL A 648 13.28 -15.52 -18.44
N GLN A 649 13.65 -14.24 -18.45
CA GLN A 649 12.87 -13.20 -17.81
C GLN A 649 12.66 -12.05 -18.77
N TRP A 650 11.39 -11.66 -18.96
CA TRP A 650 11.09 -10.39 -19.61
C TRP A 650 11.56 -9.22 -18.76
N LEU A 651 12.24 -8.28 -19.40
CA LEU A 651 12.71 -7.04 -18.80
C LEU A 651 12.29 -5.87 -19.71
N PRO A 652 11.34 -5.02 -19.29
CA PRO A 652 11.07 -3.79 -20.00
C PRO A 652 12.16 -2.77 -19.73
N PHE A 653 12.50 -1.95 -20.72
CA PHE A 653 13.24 -0.71 -20.47
C PHE A 653 12.33 0.53 -20.52
N HIS A 654 11.12 0.44 -21.10
CA HIS A 654 10.19 1.58 -21.14
C HIS A 654 9.87 1.99 -19.70
N SER A 655 9.69 3.29 -19.42
CA SER A 655 9.33 3.71 -18.07
C SER A 655 10.29 3.23 -16.96
N LEU A 656 11.54 2.91 -17.30
CA LEU A 656 12.60 2.53 -16.37
C LEU A 656 13.86 3.39 -16.61
N ALA A 657 14.48 3.89 -15.54
CA ALA A 657 15.74 4.63 -15.68
C ALA A 657 16.88 3.71 -16.11
N GLU A 658 17.80 4.19 -16.96
CA GLU A 658 18.94 3.39 -17.45
C GLU A 658 19.79 2.81 -16.31
N ALA A 659 20.00 3.59 -15.24
CA ALA A 659 20.72 3.14 -14.06
C ALA A 659 20.03 1.95 -13.35
N ASP A 660 18.70 1.94 -13.31
CA ASP A 660 17.92 0.87 -12.71
C ASP A 660 17.92 -0.37 -13.62
N TYR A 661 17.75 -0.18 -14.93
CA TYR A 661 17.87 -1.25 -15.93
C TYR A 661 19.24 -1.94 -15.85
N LYS A 662 20.34 -1.18 -15.84
CA LYS A 662 21.70 -1.70 -15.64
C LYS A 662 21.86 -2.43 -14.31
N SER A 663 21.24 -1.93 -13.24
CA SER A 663 21.32 -2.56 -11.92
C SER A 663 20.57 -3.88 -11.88
N ILE A 664 19.40 -4.00 -12.53
CA ILE A 664 18.67 -5.27 -12.66
C ILE A 664 19.53 -6.29 -13.42
N ILE A 665 20.06 -5.95 -14.59
CA ILE A 665 20.90 -6.86 -15.38
C ILE A 665 22.15 -7.28 -14.60
N ARG A 666 22.82 -6.34 -13.93
CA ARG A 666 23.99 -6.65 -13.07
C ARG A 666 23.62 -7.62 -11.95
N THR A 667 22.43 -7.48 -11.39
CA THR A 667 21.91 -8.34 -10.33
C THR A 667 21.62 -9.74 -10.86
N PHE A 668 20.93 -9.84 -12.00
CA PHE A 668 20.68 -11.10 -12.69
C PHE A 668 22.01 -11.82 -12.98
N HIS A 669 22.97 -11.13 -13.59
CA HIS A 669 24.30 -11.67 -13.90
C HIS A 669 25.10 -12.11 -12.65
N SER A 670 24.91 -11.43 -11.50
CA SER A 670 25.57 -11.83 -10.26
C SER A 670 25.16 -13.20 -9.73
N VAL A 671 23.98 -13.69 -10.15
CA VAL A 671 23.46 -15.03 -9.82
C VAL A 671 23.61 -15.99 -10.99
N PHE A 672 23.46 -15.51 -12.24
CA PHE A 672 23.55 -16.28 -13.47
C PHE A 672 24.71 -15.75 -14.35
N PRO A 673 25.94 -16.29 -14.22
CA PRO A 673 27.11 -15.77 -14.93
C PRO A 673 27.04 -15.91 -16.46
N HIS A 674 26.26 -16.86 -16.97
CA HIS A 674 26.06 -17.10 -18.40
C HIS A 674 24.70 -16.56 -18.81
N ALA A 675 24.65 -15.26 -19.07
CA ALA A 675 23.44 -14.53 -19.40
C ALA A 675 23.61 -13.73 -20.71
N THR A 676 22.55 -13.66 -21.50
CA THR A 676 22.48 -12.86 -22.73
C THR A 676 21.25 -11.97 -22.71
N LEU A 677 21.26 -10.90 -23.52
CA LEU A 677 20.12 -10.01 -23.71
C LEU A 677 19.57 -10.09 -25.12
N TRP A 678 18.27 -10.31 -25.22
CA TRP A 678 17.51 -10.38 -26.46
C TRP A 678 16.55 -9.19 -26.57
N TYR A 679 16.29 -8.69 -27.78
CA TYR A 679 15.39 -7.57 -28.07
C TYR A 679 14.51 -7.92 -29.27
N THR A 680 13.20 -7.87 -29.09
CA THR A 680 12.22 -8.25 -30.13
C THR A 680 11.59 -7.06 -30.85
N GLY A 681 11.99 -5.84 -30.51
CA GLY A 681 11.39 -4.61 -31.02
C GLY A 681 10.59 -3.87 -29.95
N GLY A 682 10.17 -2.65 -30.30
CA GLY A 682 9.36 -1.79 -29.42
C GLY A 682 10.04 -1.56 -28.08
N SER A 683 9.47 -2.11 -27.01
CA SER A 683 10.03 -1.98 -25.67
C SER A 683 10.38 -3.24 -24.90
N HIS A 684 10.52 -4.36 -25.60
CA HIS A 684 10.66 -5.67 -25.00
C HIS A 684 12.10 -6.18 -25.10
N THR A 685 12.70 -6.47 -23.95
CA THR A 685 13.95 -7.22 -23.89
C THR A 685 13.81 -8.43 -22.98
N PHE A 686 14.69 -9.42 -23.16
CA PHE A 686 14.68 -10.65 -22.38
C PHE A 686 16.08 -10.97 -21.89
N LEU A 687 16.19 -11.29 -20.60
CA LEU A 687 17.38 -11.88 -20.02
C LEU A 687 17.26 -13.40 -20.11
N VAL A 688 18.24 -14.03 -20.76
CA VAL A 688 18.29 -15.49 -20.94
C VAL A 688 19.52 -16.02 -20.23
N ALA A 689 19.32 -16.84 -19.20
CA ALA A 689 20.36 -17.54 -18.46
C ALA A 689 20.40 -19.02 -18.81
N THR A 690 21.62 -19.53 -18.94
CA THR A 690 21.91 -20.96 -19.13
C THR A 690 23.04 -21.43 -18.19
N PRO A 691 23.22 -22.74 -17.95
CA PRO A 691 24.25 -23.26 -17.04
C PRO A 691 25.67 -23.13 -17.59
N GLN A 692 25.82 -23.00 -18.90
CA GLN A 692 27.10 -22.92 -19.60
C GLN A 692 27.00 -21.84 -20.66
N ARG A 693 28.14 -21.26 -21.02
CA ARG A 693 28.24 -20.19 -22.01
C ARG A 693 27.45 -20.47 -23.28
N MET A 694 26.66 -19.49 -23.72
CA MET A 694 25.89 -19.57 -24.95
C MET A 694 26.73 -19.16 -26.16
N THR A 695 27.54 -20.10 -26.65
CA THR A 695 28.34 -19.93 -27.87
C THR A 695 27.45 -19.80 -29.10
N GLU A 696 27.92 -19.09 -30.13
CA GLU A 696 27.25 -18.98 -31.44
C GLU A 696 26.86 -20.36 -32.00
N GLU A 697 27.77 -21.34 -31.98
CA GLU A 697 27.50 -22.71 -32.45
C GLU A 697 26.31 -23.36 -31.71
N ARG A 698 26.30 -23.30 -30.37
CA ARG A 698 25.20 -23.83 -29.55
C ARG A 698 23.88 -23.14 -29.90
N LEU A 699 23.91 -21.83 -30.12
CA LEU A 699 22.72 -21.08 -30.43
C LEU A 699 22.19 -21.41 -31.83
N THR A 700 23.06 -21.44 -32.85
CA THR A 700 22.69 -21.87 -34.21
C THR A 700 22.10 -23.28 -34.21
N ASN A 701 22.73 -24.22 -33.49
CA ASN A 701 22.23 -25.60 -33.38
C ASN A 701 20.87 -25.68 -32.67
N ALA A 702 20.65 -24.87 -31.63
CA ALA A 702 19.37 -24.81 -30.92
C ALA A 702 18.27 -24.21 -31.81
N LEU A 703 18.56 -23.08 -32.48
CA LEU A 703 17.60 -22.36 -33.32
C LEU A 703 17.29 -23.08 -34.64
N ALA A 704 18.21 -23.91 -35.16
CA ALA A 704 17.94 -24.75 -36.33
C ALA A 704 16.70 -25.64 -36.16
N ARG A 705 16.35 -26.01 -34.91
CA ARG A 705 15.15 -26.78 -34.57
C ARG A 705 13.85 -26.02 -34.85
N ALA A 706 13.88 -24.69 -34.94
CA ALA A 706 12.73 -23.89 -35.33
C ALA A 706 12.27 -24.20 -36.76
N VAL A 707 13.16 -24.71 -37.62
CA VAL A 707 12.80 -25.13 -38.99
C VAL A 707 11.80 -26.29 -38.98
N ASP A 708 11.95 -27.20 -38.01
CA ASP A 708 11.12 -28.40 -37.89
C ASP A 708 9.81 -28.15 -37.12
N ASN A 709 9.68 -26.99 -36.45
CA ASN A 709 8.48 -26.57 -35.74
C ASN A 709 7.77 -25.44 -36.50
N GLN A 710 6.76 -25.81 -37.30
CA GLN A 710 6.03 -24.86 -38.15
C GLN A 710 5.40 -23.70 -37.36
N ILE A 711 4.90 -23.95 -36.14
CA ILE A 711 4.28 -22.90 -35.30
C ILE A 711 5.32 -21.83 -34.94
N VAL A 712 6.52 -22.26 -34.51
CA VAL A 712 7.62 -21.34 -34.20
C VAL A 712 7.99 -20.52 -35.43
N ARG A 713 8.05 -21.16 -36.61
CA ARG A 713 8.38 -20.50 -37.87
C ARG A 713 7.32 -19.47 -38.28
N ASP A 714 6.04 -19.77 -38.06
CA ASP A 714 4.93 -18.87 -38.37
C ASP A 714 4.91 -17.67 -37.42
N ASP A 715 5.21 -17.88 -36.13
CA ASP A 715 5.21 -16.83 -35.11
C ASP A 715 6.45 -15.92 -35.13
N LEU A 716 7.64 -16.50 -35.31
CA LEU A 716 8.94 -15.81 -35.09
C LEU A 716 9.83 -15.74 -36.33
N GLY A 717 9.50 -16.47 -37.38
CA GLY A 717 10.31 -16.56 -38.59
C GLY A 717 11.43 -17.61 -38.52
N PRO A 718 12.31 -17.64 -39.54
CA PRO A 718 13.39 -18.61 -39.63
C PRO A 718 14.52 -18.38 -38.59
N PRO A 719 15.42 -19.35 -38.38
CA PRO A 719 16.44 -19.31 -37.34
C PRO A 719 17.34 -18.06 -37.34
N ASP A 720 17.65 -17.52 -38.53
CA ASP A 720 18.43 -16.30 -38.72
C ASP A 720 17.71 -15.04 -38.23
N VAL A 721 16.37 -14.99 -38.38
CA VAL A 721 15.55 -13.91 -37.83
C VAL A 721 15.52 -14.00 -36.30
N ILE A 722 15.32 -15.21 -35.75
CA ILE A 722 15.33 -15.41 -34.30
C ILE A 722 16.70 -15.02 -33.72
N LEU A 723 17.80 -15.43 -34.37
CA LEU A 723 19.15 -15.07 -33.96
C LEU A 723 19.38 -13.56 -33.98
N GLY A 724 18.76 -12.83 -34.92
CA GLY A 724 18.80 -11.36 -34.98
C GLY A 724 18.21 -10.65 -33.76
N TYR A 725 17.40 -11.34 -32.94
CA TYR A 725 16.92 -10.78 -31.68
C TYR A 725 17.99 -10.80 -30.57
N LEU A 726 19.08 -11.56 -30.71
CA LEU A 726 20.19 -11.50 -29.75
C LEU A 726 20.93 -10.16 -29.94
N VAL A 727 20.85 -9.29 -28.93
CA VAL A 727 21.50 -7.96 -28.99
C VAL A 727 22.82 -7.95 -28.24
N TRP A 728 22.90 -8.57 -27.07
CA TRP A 728 24.14 -8.67 -26.31
C TRP A 728 24.45 -10.11 -25.91
N ASP A 729 25.62 -10.57 -26.33
CA ASP A 729 26.26 -11.75 -25.78
C ASP A 729 26.77 -11.51 -24.34
N GLU A 730 27.32 -12.56 -23.72
CA GLU A 730 27.77 -12.52 -22.32
C GLU A 730 28.82 -11.42 -22.07
N ASP A 731 29.81 -11.25 -22.95
CA ASP A 731 30.90 -10.29 -22.72
C ASP A 731 30.43 -8.85 -22.94
N THR A 732 29.59 -8.62 -23.95
CA THR A 732 29.01 -7.30 -24.24
C THR A 732 28.03 -6.90 -23.14
N LEU A 733 27.24 -7.84 -22.61
CA LEU A 733 26.33 -7.60 -21.49
C LEU A 733 27.08 -7.08 -20.26
N VAL A 734 28.16 -7.77 -19.87
CA VAL A 734 29.01 -7.40 -18.73
C VAL A 734 29.66 -6.03 -18.95
N THR A 735 30.16 -5.79 -20.16
CA THR A 735 30.78 -4.51 -20.53
C THR A 735 29.77 -3.36 -20.45
N TYR A 736 28.54 -3.57 -20.93
CA TYR A 736 27.49 -2.55 -20.91
C TYR A 736 27.05 -2.20 -19.49
N VAL A 737 26.80 -3.19 -18.63
CA VAL A 737 26.30 -2.91 -17.27
C VAL A 737 27.37 -2.27 -16.38
N GLY A 738 28.64 -2.64 -16.57
CA GLY A 738 29.77 -2.13 -15.80
C GLY A 738 29.62 -2.32 -14.29
N PRO A 739 30.51 -1.70 -13.48
CA PRO A 739 30.40 -1.72 -12.02
C PRO A 739 29.23 -0.87 -11.53
N GLY A 740 28.66 -1.23 -10.38
CA GLY A 740 27.62 -0.44 -9.71
C GLY A 740 26.82 -1.27 -8.71
N PRO A 741 25.75 -0.71 -8.13
CA PRO A 741 24.96 -1.37 -7.10
C PRO A 741 24.20 -2.59 -7.63
N LEU A 742 23.98 -3.57 -6.76
CA LEU A 742 23.02 -4.65 -6.99
C LEU A 742 21.67 -4.28 -6.40
N VAL A 743 20.62 -4.84 -6.99
CA VAL A 743 19.24 -4.78 -6.51
C VAL A 743 19.05 -5.92 -5.51
N THR A 744 18.63 -5.56 -4.31
CA THR A 744 18.38 -6.46 -3.17
C THR A 744 17.01 -6.12 -2.59
N ASP A 745 16.44 -7.04 -1.82
CA ASP A 745 15.24 -6.79 -1.03
C ASP A 745 15.31 -5.50 -0.18
N ASN A 746 16.52 -5.09 0.24
CA ASN A 746 16.71 -3.89 1.04
C ASN A 746 16.62 -2.58 0.25
N ASN A 747 16.97 -2.57 -1.05
CA ASN A 747 17.14 -1.34 -1.83
C ASN A 747 16.38 -1.34 -3.17
N ALA A 748 15.55 -2.35 -3.45
CA ALA A 748 14.82 -2.47 -4.70
C ALA A 748 13.77 -1.37 -4.87
N PHE A 749 14.18 -0.25 -5.46
CA PHE A 749 13.36 0.94 -5.68
C PHE A 749 13.64 1.48 -7.08
N PHE A 750 12.68 1.33 -7.99
CA PHE A 750 12.87 1.67 -9.41
C PHE A 750 12.22 3.02 -9.76
N LEU A 751 12.93 3.81 -10.57
CA LEU A 751 12.45 5.08 -11.10
C LEU A 751 11.86 4.97 -12.49
N PRO A 752 10.94 5.88 -12.84
CA PRO A 752 10.51 6.04 -14.22
C PRO A 752 11.64 6.48 -15.15
N SER A 753 11.47 6.20 -16.45
CA SER A 753 12.42 6.59 -17.51
C SER A 753 12.70 8.09 -17.52
N ASN A 754 13.95 8.46 -17.77
CA ASN A 754 14.38 9.85 -17.91
C ASN A 754 14.73 10.19 -19.38
N ALA A 755 15.19 11.40 -19.65
CA ALA A 755 15.59 11.81 -21.00
C ALA A 755 16.76 10.98 -21.57
N GLU A 756 17.56 10.34 -20.71
CA GLU A 756 18.69 9.49 -21.11
C GLU A 756 18.19 8.12 -21.62
N THR A 757 17.13 7.56 -21.01
CA THR A 757 16.48 6.32 -21.49
C THR A 757 16.05 6.44 -22.97
N ARG A 758 15.57 7.62 -23.41
CA ARG A 758 15.20 7.84 -24.82
C ARG A 758 16.40 7.81 -25.78
N LYS A 759 17.57 8.27 -25.34
CA LYS A 759 18.81 8.20 -26.14
C LYS A 759 19.33 6.77 -26.21
N PHE A 760 19.30 6.07 -25.07
CA PHE A 760 19.61 4.65 -25.03
C PHE A 760 18.70 3.87 -25.98
N MET A 761 17.42 4.23 -26.03
CA MET A 761 16.47 3.60 -26.94
C MET A 761 16.83 3.73 -28.41
N ALA A 762 17.13 4.94 -28.84
CA ALA A 762 17.59 5.18 -30.20
C ALA A 762 18.88 4.40 -30.50
N ALA A 763 19.78 4.24 -29.52
CA ALA A 763 21.00 3.48 -29.67
C ALA A 763 20.76 1.96 -29.73
N LEU A 764 19.85 1.42 -28.92
CA LEU A 764 19.52 -0.01 -28.92
C LEU A 764 18.76 -0.40 -30.20
N GLN A 765 17.84 0.43 -30.66
CA GLN A 765 17.16 0.28 -31.95
C GLN A 765 18.18 0.29 -33.10
N ALA A 766 19.09 1.28 -33.12
CA ALA A 766 20.15 1.35 -34.12
C ALA A 766 21.09 0.14 -34.08
N ALA A 767 21.41 -0.38 -32.89
CA ALA A 767 22.25 -1.57 -32.72
C ALA A 767 21.55 -2.86 -33.20
N ALA A 768 20.22 -2.92 -33.06
CA ALA A 768 19.39 -4.02 -33.56
C ALA A 768 19.06 -3.92 -35.06
N GLY A 769 19.58 -2.89 -35.76
CA GLY A 769 19.29 -2.66 -37.18
C GLY A 769 17.85 -2.22 -37.47
N GLN A 770 17.15 -1.65 -36.47
CA GLN A 770 15.77 -1.16 -36.55
C GLN A 770 15.69 0.37 -36.66
#